data_AF-A0AAV5DZI1-F1
#
_entry.id   AF-A0AAV5DZI1-F1
#
_cell.length_a   1.000
_cell.length_b   1.000
_cell.length_c   1.000
_cell.angle_alpha   90.00
_cell.angle_beta   90.00
_cell.angle_gamma   90.00
#
_symmetry.space_group_name_H-M   'P 1'
#
loop_
_entity.id
_entity.type
_entity.pdbx_description
1 polymer ?
#
loop_
_entity_poly.entity_id
_entity_poly.type
_entity_poly.pdbx_seq_one_letter_code
_entity_poly.pdbx_strand_id
1 'polypeptide(L)'
;MVFMRFRPQLIFSSLCRSPKPRTSSPSATLAAAAARRRHTTAVATSMAAPSEDALRRALAERQAAVDAQGEAVRALKAGGGASKAEVDAAVEALKAFKVEAGAAARRLQQSVGAGPGGAAREEMRQAVVNTLERKLFYIPSFKIYRGVAGLYDYGPPGCRVKANVLSFWRQHFVLEENMLEVDCPCVTPEVVLKASGHVEKFTDLMVKDEKTGTCYRADHLLKDFCKEKLEKDLTLPQQKADEFKRILAILDDLSAEELGAKIKEYGIVAPDTKNPLSDPYPFNLMFQTSIGPTGLSVGYMRPETAQGIFVNFKDLYYYNGQKLPFAAAQIGQAFRNEGTVNNETLGYFIGRVNIFSSHVWGLIDKARLRFRQHLPNEMAHYAADCWDAEIECSYGWIECVGIADRSAYDLKAHSEKSGVPLVAHEKFSKPKEKLVIVPSKKDLGLAFKGNQKMVVEALEAMSEKEALEMKAALESKGETTFKVCTLGNDVVITKKMVSISMEKKMEHQRVFTPSVIEPSFGIGRIIYCLFEHSFYTRPSKSEEEQLNVFRFPPLVAPIKCTVFPLVKNQEFDDAAKVIAKALTTAAISHIIDTTAISIGRRYARTDEIGVPFAVTVDSTTSVTIRERDSKEQIRVGIDEVASVVKQLTEGQSTWADVSAKYPAHVGPQALRHRTDVENKNEADEMAVMAKRVHERVTAGVRAEPAAAAPGQLCAAAAWRGTPEFVVVDNCHAAGLARDVKAYCARGWNRHRAVAHRRAVLPYYNANSLLGIIYSIKRRLLEN
;
A
#
# COMPACT_ATOMS: atom_id res chain seq x y z
N MET A 1 -9.56 13.17 8.67
CA MET A 1 -11.04 13.31 8.48
C MET A 1 -11.69 13.19 9.84
N VAL A 2 -12.73 13.95 10.19
CA VAL A 2 -13.26 14.00 11.56
C VAL A 2 -14.69 13.44 11.62
N PHE A 3 -14.89 12.32 12.31
CA PHE A 3 -16.20 11.80 12.73
C PHE A 3 -16.50 12.26 14.15
N MET A 4 -17.73 12.72 14.43
CA MET A 4 -18.15 13.06 15.79
C MET A 4 -19.19 12.08 16.33
N ARG A 5 -18.86 11.35 17.40
CA ARG A 5 -19.63 10.21 17.94
C ARG A 5 -19.93 10.34 19.43
N PHE A 6 -20.93 9.60 19.87
CA PHE A 6 -21.34 9.44 21.26
C PHE A 6 -20.71 8.16 21.86
N ARG A 7 -20.54 8.11 23.19
CA ARG A 7 -20.04 6.89 23.89
C ARG A 7 -20.93 5.67 23.60
N PRO A 8 -20.35 4.45 23.55
CA PRO A 8 -21.11 3.25 23.22
C PRO A 8 -22.09 2.86 24.34
N GLN A 9 -23.36 2.69 24.00
CA GLN A 9 -24.24 1.80 24.75
C GLN A 9 -24.10 0.37 24.21
N LEU A 10 -24.17 -0.60 25.12
CA LEU A 10 -23.88 -2.01 24.89
C LEU A 10 -24.71 -2.63 23.75
N ILE A 11 -24.04 -3.00 22.66
CA ILE A 11 -24.49 -4.03 21.71
C ILE A 11 -23.36 -5.01 21.48
N PHE A 12 -23.14 -5.89 22.46
CA PHE A 12 -22.32 -7.10 22.33
C PHE A 12 -22.99 -8.22 23.13
N SER A 13 -23.97 -8.89 22.53
CA SER A 13 -24.70 -9.99 23.18
C SER A 13 -25.05 -11.15 22.25
N SER A 14 -24.18 -11.49 21.30
CA SER A 14 -24.18 -12.82 20.65
C SER A 14 -22.93 -13.04 19.77
N LEU A 15 -21.77 -13.37 20.37
CA LEU A 15 -20.66 -14.12 19.70
C LEU A 15 -19.44 -14.40 20.63
N CYS A 16 -19.67 -14.65 21.93
CA CYS A 16 -18.62 -15.18 22.82
C CYS A 16 -19.24 -16.14 23.86
N ARG A 17 -19.20 -17.45 23.58
CA ARG A 17 -19.35 -18.50 24.60
C ARG A 17 -18.13 -19.41 24.57
N SER A 18 -17.10 -19.05 25.31
CA SER A 18 -16.00 -19.96 25.64
C SER A 18 -16.52 -21.02 26.63
N PRO A 19 -16.33 -22.33 26.38
CA PRO A 19 -16.74 -23.36 27.32
C PRO A 19 -15.77 -23.44 28.51
N LYS A 20 -16.31 -23.42 29.74
CA LYS A 20 -15.55 -23.77 30.95
C LYS A 20 -15.31 -25.29 31.02
N PRO A 21 -14.18 -25.74 31.59
CA PRO A 21 -13.87 -27.16 31.68
C PRO A 21 -14.80 -27.88 32.67
N ARG A 22 -15.14 -29.14 32.37
CA ARG A 22 -15.68 -30.11 33.34
C ARG A 22 -14.89 -31.40 33.29
N THR A 23 -14.75 -32.00 34.45
CA THR A 23 -13.91 -33.15 34.77
C THR A 23 -14.61 -34.51 34.56
N SER A 24 -13.82 -35.57 34.71
CA SER A 24 -14.17 -36.95 35.12
C SER A 24 -14.91 -37.89 34.14
N SER A 25 -14.10 -38.82 33.60
CA SER A 25 -14.29 -40.29 33.53
C SER A 25 -15.32 -40.93 32.55
N PRO A 26 -15.05 -42.16 32.06
CA PRO A 26 -15.72 -42.73 30.89
C PRO A 26 -16.80 -43.79 31.22
N SER A 27 -17.66 -44.08 30.25
CA SER A 27 -18.39 -45.35 30.16
C SER A 27 -18.56 -45.77 28.69
N ALA A 28 -18.90 -47.04 28.48
CA ALA A 28 -18.61 -47.77 27.25
C ALA A 28 -19.83 -48.01 26.35
N THR A 29 -19.55 -48.68 25.22
CA THR A 29 -20.47 -49.52 24.43
C THR A 29 -21.26 -48.83 23.32
N LEU A 30 -20.81 -49.00 22.08
CA LEU A 30 -21.54 -49.81 21.08
C LEU A 30 -20.63 -50.12 19.89
N ALA A 31 -20.57 -51.38 19.50
CA ALA A 31 -19.67 -51.87 18.46
C ALA A 31 -20.44 -52.73 17.44
N ALA A 32 -20.43 -52.30 16.17
CA ALA A 32 -20.58 -53.12 14.97
C ALA A 32 -20.43 -52.23 13.72
N ALA A 33 -20.02 -52.68 12.53
CA ALA A 33 -19.02 -53.70 12.14
C ALA A 33 -18.89 -53.64 10.59
N ALA A 34 -17.70 -53.44 10.01
CA ALA A 34 -17.36 -53.92 8.65
C ALA A 34 -15.90 -53.63 8.21
N ALA A 35 -15.18 -54.71 7.86
CA ALA A 35 -14.23 -54.81 6.74
C ALA A 35 -13.13 -53.74 6.51
N ARG A 36 -11.98 -54.00 7.14
CA ARG A 36 -10.59 -53.70 6.69
C ARG A 36 -10.40 -53.26 5.21
N ARG A 37 -9.78 -52.10 5.02
CA ARG A 37 -8.59 -51.96 4.13
C ARG A 37 -7.48 -51.23 4.88
N ARG A 38 -6.27 -51.79 4.87
CA ARG A 38 -5.08 -51.18 5.51
C ARG A 38 -4.47 -50.17 4.53
N HIS A 39 -4.51 -48.89 4.87
CA HIS A 39 -3.50 -47.95 4.42
C HIS A 39 -2.78 -47.37 5.65
N THR A 40 -1.47 -47.57 5.69
CA THR A 40 -0.57 -47.00 6.69
C THR A 40 -0.34 -45.53 6.37
N THR A 41 -1.17 -44.64 6.91
CA THR A 41 -0.83 -43.21 6.98
C THR A 41 0.31 -43.02 7.96
N ALA A 42 1.52 -42.76 7.44
CA ALA A 42 2.62 -42.28 8.24
C ALA A 42 2.23 -40.93 8.86
N VAL A 43 2.28 -40.84 10.19
CA VAL A 43 2.14 -39.56 10.89
C VAL A 43 3.41 -38.76 10.60
N ALA A 44 3.31 -37.81 9.67
CA ALA A 44 4.34 -36.82 9.46
C ALA A 44 4.37 -35.88 10.68
N THR A 45 5.28 -36.16 11.62
CA THR A 45 5.62 -35.22 12.69
C THR A 45 6.21 -33.96 12.05
N SER A 46 5.40 -32.90 11.99
CA SER A 46 5.86 -31.55 11.66
C SER A 46 6.89 -31.11 12.70
N MET A 47 8.17 -31.33 12.42
CA MET A 47 9.25 -30.76 13.23
C MET A 47 9.15 -29.24 13.17
N ALA A 48 8.95 -28.59 14.31
CA ALA A 48 8.95 -27.14 14.41
C ALA A 48 10.28 -26.59 13.87
N ALA A 49 10.22 -25.47 13.14
CA ALA A 49 11.42 -24.79 12.68
C ALA A 49 12.32 -24.43 13.88
N PRO A 50 13.66 -24.60 13.78
CA PRO A 50 14.56 -24.26 14.88
C PRO A 50 14.46 -22.76 15.20
N SER A 51 14.42 -22.43 16.49
CA SER A 51 14.39 -21.03 16.93
C SER A 51 15.67 -20.28 16.55
N GLU A 52 15.60 -18.96 16.45
CA GLU A 52 16.76 -18.10 16.17
C GLU A 52 17.92 -18.39 17.13
N ASP A 53 17.63 -18.58 18.42
CA ASP A 53 18.62 -18.88 19.47
C ASP A 53 19.30 -20.24 19.28
N ALA A 54 18.61 -21.21 18.65
CA ALA A 54 19.21 -22.49 18.27
C ALA A 54 20.13 -22.32 17.06
N LEU A 55 19.74 -21.49 16.09
CA LEU A 55 20.53 -21.17 14.90
C LEU A 55 21.78 -20.33 15.23
N ARG A 56 21.69 -19.36 16.15
CA ARG A 56 22.83 -18.54 16.62
C ARG A 56 23.88 -19.41 17.33
N ARG A 57 23.48 -20.27 18.25
CA ARG A 57 24.38 -21.23 18.91
C ARG A 57 25.01 -22.20 17.91
N ALA A 58 24.21 -22.77 17.01
CA ALA A 58 24.69 -23.69 15.99
C ALA A 58 25.64 -23.05 14.95
N LEU A 59 25.64 -21.72 14.79
CA LEU A 59 26.65 -20.99 14.03
C LEU A 59 27.91 -20.74 14.89
N ALA A 60 27.76 -20.27 16.12
CA ALA A 60 28.88 -19.98 17.02
C ALA A 60 29.75 -21.22 17.29
N GLU A 61 29.13 -22.39 17.53
CA GLU A 61 29.81 -23.67 17.70
C GLU A 61 30.64 -24.06 16.46
N ARG A 62 30.09 -23.85 15.25
CA ARG A 62 30.78 -24.14 13.99
C ARG A 62 31.88 -23.14 13.69
N GLN A 63 31.70 -21.87 14.04
CA GLN A 63 32.74 -20.86 13.89
C GLN A 63 33.91 -21.14 14.84
N ALA A 64 33.65 -21.51 16.10
CA ALA A 64 34.68 -21.94 17.04
C ALA A 64 35.44 -23.19 16.53
N ALA A 65 34.77 -24.14 15.87
CA ALA A 65 35.43 -25.28 15.23
C ALA A 65 36.32 -24.87 14.03
N VAL A 66 35.87 -23.91 13.21
CA VAL A 66 36.69 -23.32 12.13
C VAL A 66 37.93 -22.63 12.70
N ASP A 67 37.78 -21.89 13.79
CA ASP A 67 38.88 -21.11 14.39
C ASP A 67 39.91 -22.03 15.06
N ALA A 68 39.46 -23.02 15.84
CA ALA A 68 40.31 -24.04 16.45
C ALA A 68 41.06 -24.89 15.41
N GLN A 69 40.39 -25.34 14.34
CA GLN A 69 41.04 -26.05 13.24
C GLN A 69 41.99 -25.12 12.46
N GLY A 70 41.66 -23.84 12.36
CA GLY A 70 42.52 -22.80 11.77
C GLY A 70 43.78 -22.52 12.58
N GLU A 71 43.75 -22.69 13.90
CA GLU A 71 44.92 -22.66 14.77
C GLU A 71 45.73 -23.96 14.67
N ALA A 72 45.09 -25.13 14.65
CA ALA A 72 45.77 -26.41 14.43
C ALA A 72 46.57 -26.42 13.10
N VAL A 73 45.97 -25.93 12.00
CA VAL A 73 46.66 -25.78 10.71
C VAL A 73 47.83 -24.78 10.78
N ARG A 74 47.72 -23.71 11.58
CA ARG A 74 48.83 -22.75 11.79
C ARG A 74 49.96 -23.37 12.61
N ALA A 75 49.64 -24.12 13.67
CA ALA A 75 50.60 -24.82 14.51
C ALA A 75 51.37 -25.90 13.72
N LEU A 76 50.66 -26.73 12.93
CA LEU A 76 51.29 -27.76 12.08
C LEU A 76 52.24 -27.16 11.04
N LYS A 77 51.93 -25.98 10.50
CA LYS A 77 52.82 -25.26 9.56
C LYS A 77 54.00 -24.56 10.23
N ALA A 78 53.86 -24.16 11.50
CA ALA A 78 54.94 -23.54 12.27
C ALA A 78 55.92 -24.56 12.89
N GLY A 79 55.43 -25.76 13.24
CA GLY A 79 56.20 -26.77 13.98
C GLY A 79 57.30 -27.51 13.21
N GLY A 80 57.42 -27.31 11.89
CA GLY A 80 58.52 -27.83 11.05
C GLY A 80 58.62 -29.35 10.86
N GLY A 81 57.98 -30.16 11.70
CA GLY A 81 58.05 -31.63 11.68
C GLY A 81 56.83 -32.37 11.12
N ALA A 82 55.76 -31.66 10.71
CA ALA A 82 54.58 -32.28 10.13
C ALA A 82 54.79 -32.63 8.65
N SER A 83 54.35 -33.81 8.22
CA SER A 83 54.39 -34.22 6.82
C SER A 83 53.40 -33.41 5.96
N LYS A 84 53.68 -33.30 4.67
CA LYS A 84 52.79 -32.61 3.72
C LYS A 84 51.36 -33.20 3.74
N ALA A 85 51.24 -34.52 3.87
CA ALA A 85 49.94 -35.20 3.91
C ALA A 85 49.11 -34.81 5.15
N GLU A 86 49.74 -34.64 6.31
CA GLU A 86 49.05 -34.20 7.54
C GLU A 86 48.59 -32.75 7.44
N VAL A 87 49.41 -31.87 6.85
CA VAL A 87 49.04 -30.47 6.59
C VAL A 87 47.88 -30.38 5.59
N ASP A 88 47.93 -31.15 4.50
CA ASP A 88 46.87 -31.16 3.48
C ASP A 88 45.55 -31.73 4.05
N ALA A 89 45.60 -32.81 4.84
CA ALA A 89 44.43 -33.36 5.53
C ALA A 89 43.80 -32.36 6.53
N ALA A 90 44.62 -31.65 7.32
CA ALA A 90 44.14 -30.63 8.26
C ALA A 90 43.52 -29.42 7.53
N VAL A 91 44.00 -29.09 6.33
CA VAL A 91 43.44 -28.05 5.46
C VAL A 91 42.10 -28.49 4.84
N GLU A 92 41.94 -29.74 4.43
CA GLU A 92 40.63 -30.26 3.97
C GLU A 92 39.58 -30.28 5.10
N ALA A 93 39.97 -30.69 6.32
CA ALA A 93 39.09 -30.57 7.48
C ALA A 93 38.66 -29.10 7.75
N LEU A 94 39.60 -28.15 7.63
CA LEU A 94 39.29 -26.72 7.74
C LEU A 94 38.33 -26.23 6.64
N LYS A 95 38.44 -26.74 5.40
CA LYS A 95 37.49 -26.44 4.32
C LYS A 95 36.11 -27.00 4.63
N ALA A 96 36.01 -28.23 5.13
CA ALA A 96 34.75 -28.85 5.53
C ALA A 96 34.02 -28.03 6.61
N PHE A 97 34.72 -27.68 7.71
CA PHE A 97 34.13 -26.83 8.76
C PHE A 97 33.70 -25.45 8.23
N LYS A 98 34.44 -24.84 7.30
CA LYS A 98 34.03 -23.58 6.65
C LYS A 98 32.77 -23.72 5.80
N VAL A 99 32.58 -24.85 5.11
CA VAL A 99 31.34 -25.14 4.36
C VAL A 99 30.16 -25.29 5.32
N GLU A 100 30.35 -25.97 6.45
CA GLU A 100 29.32 -26.13 7.48
C GLU A 100 28.97 -24.81 8.18
N ALA A 101 29.96 -24.03 8.59
CA ALA A 101 29.77 -22.70 9.16
C ALA A 101 29.02 -21.79 8.16
N GLY A 102 29.41 -21.80 6.88
CA GLY A 102 28.70 -21.07 5.82
C GLY A 102 27.26 -21.56 5.59
N ALA A 103 26.97 -22.85 5.80
CA ALA A 103 25.61 -23.39 5.72
C ALA A 103 24.76 -22.99 6.94
N ALA A 104 25.33 -22.97 8.15
CA ALA A 104 24.67 -22.47 9.35
C ALA A 104 24.42 -20.95 9.27
N ALA A 105 25.39 -20.18 8.76
CA ALA A 105 25.25 -18.74 8.53
C ALA A 105 24.10 -18.43 7.57
N ARG A 106 23.98 -19.16 6.45
CA ARG A 106 22.84 -19.01 5.53
C ARG A 106 21.50 -19.32 6.19
N ARG A 107 21.42 -20.34 7.05
CA ARG A 107 20.19 -20.69 7.79
C ARG A 107 19.82 -19.63 8.82
N LEU A 108 20.81 -19.09 9.55
CA LEU A 108 20.59 -18.00 10.49
C LEU A 108 20.21 -16.69 9.78
N GLN A 109 20.84 -16.38 8.66
CA GLN A 109 20.52 -15.19 7.86
C GLN A 109 19.09 -15.24 7.30
N GLN A 110 18.59 -16.45 6.98
CA GLN A 110 17.18 -16.68 6.62
C GLN A 110 16.19 -16.49 7.77
N SER A 111 16.63 -16.57 9.04
CA SER A 111 15.78 -16.34 10.23
C SER A 111 15.93 -14.96 10.86
N VAL A 112 17.09 -14.30 10.67
CA VAL A 112 17.41 -12.99 11.28
C VAL A 112 17.19 -11.83 10.30
N GLY A 113 17.51 -12.02 9.02
CA GLY A 113 17.13 -11.08 7.96
C GLY A 113 15.68 -11.27 7.55
N ALA A 114 15.20 -10.42 6.62
CA ALA A 114 13.86 -10.50 6.02
C ALA A 114 13.67 -11.75 5.14
N GLY A 115 13.65 -12.93 5.76
CA GLY A 115 13.52 -14.25 5.14
C GLY A 115 14.57 -14.54 4.06
N PRO A 116 14.29 -15.50 3.16
CA PRO A 116 15.01 -15.67 1.89
C PRO A 116 14.86 -14.48 0.91
N GLY A 117 14.25 -13.36 1.34
CA GLY A 117 13.71 -12.32 0.47
C GLY A 117 14.40 -10.97 0.53
N GLY A 118 15.31 -10.68 1.48
CA GLY A 118 15.90 -9.35 1.64
C GLY A 118 16.55 -8.78 0.36
N ALA A 119 17.44 -9.54 -0.27
CA ALA A 119 18.06 -9.15 -1.55
C ALA A 119 17.06 -9.07 -2.71
N ALA A 120 16.07 -9.97 -2.76
CA ALA A 120 15.03 -9.97 -3.80
C ALA A 120 14.04 -8.80 -3.64
N ARG A 121 13.73 -8.39 -2.41
CA ARG A 121 12.93 -7.20 -2.08
C ARG A 121 13.65 -5.93 -2.53
N GLU A 122 14.96 -5.85 -2.32
CA GLU A 122 15.78 -4.72 -2.75
C GLU A 122 15.89 -4.64 -4.29
N GLU A 123 16.10 -5.77 -4.97
CA GLU A 123 16.09 -5.85 -6.43
C GLU A 123 14.73 -5.46 -7.02
N MET A 124 13.64 -5.98 -6.45
CA MET A 124 12.26 -5.61 -6.81
C MET A 124 12.03 -4.10 -6.61
N ARG A 125 12.42 -3.55 -5.45
CA ARG A 125 12.29 -2.12 -5.13
C ARG A 125 13.04 -1.25 -6.15
N GLN A 126 14.26 -1.63 -6.50
CA GLN A 126 15.04 -0.89 -7.50
C GLN A 126 14.39 -0.98 -8.89
N ALA A 127 13.84 -2.15 -9.28
CA ALA A 127 13.11 -2.32 -10.53
C ALA A 127 11.82 -1.47 -10.59
N VAL A 128 11.07 -1.41 -9.48
CA VAL A 128 9.88 -0.55 -9.30
C VAL A 128 10.28 0.92 -9.46
N VAL A 129 11.21 1.42 -8.65
CA VAL A 129 11.67 2.82 -8.65
C VAL A 129 12.21 3.23 -10.04
N ASN A 130 13.08 2.41 -10.64
CA ASN A 130 13.61 2.65 -12.00
C ASN A 130 12.49 2.76 -13.04
N THR A 131 11.39 2.02 -12.89
CA THR A 131 10.25 2.07 -13.81
C THR A 131 9.40 3.30 -13.56
N LEU A 132 9.12 3.64 -12.29
CA LEU A 132 8.34 4.82 -11.90
C LEU A 132 9.02 6.11 -12.36
N GLU A 133 10.33 6.26 -12.16
CA GLU A 133 11.09 7.42 -12.63
C GLU A 133 11.18 7.48 -14.16
N ARG A 134 11.55 6.38 -14.83
CA ARG A 134 11.65 6.33 -16.31
C ARG A 134 10.31 6.59 -17.00
N LYS A 135 9.19 6.31 -16.34
CA LYS A 135 7.82 6.59 -16.82
C LYS A 135 7.21 7.87 -16.28
N LEU A 136 7.96 8.65 -15.49
CA LEU A 136 7.51 9.91 -14.90
C LEU A 136 6.20 9.75 -14.10
N PHE A 137 6.08 8.70 -13.29
CA PHE A 137 5.03 8.64 -12.25
C PHE A 137 5.30 9.70 -11.18
N TYR A 138 6.55 9.81 -10.73
CA TYR A 138 7.05 10.93 -9.97
C TYR A 138 8.48 11.28 -10.41
N ILE A 139 8.94 12.47 -10.03
CA ILE A 139 10.34 12.91 -10.13
C ILE A 139 10.73 13.63 -8.83
N PRO A 140 12.01 13.58 -8.40
CA PRO A 140 12.49 14.46 -7.34
C PRO A 140 12.25 15.93 -7.71
N SER A 141 11.60 16.70 -6.82
CA SER A 141 11.31 18.11 -7.10
C SER A 141 12.60 18.90 -7.27
N PHE A 142 12.60 19.87 -8.19
CA PHE A 142 13.76 20.72 -8.50
C PHE A 142 15.02 19.95 -8.96
N LYS A 143 14.88 18.76 -9.58
CA LYS A 143 15.99 17.89 -10.03
C LYS A 143 17.14 18.62 -10.76
N ILE A 144 16.85 19.62 -11.60
CA ILE A 144 17.89 20.42 -12.31
C ILE A 144 18.73 21.32 -11.39
N TYR A 145 18.25 21.61 -10.18
CA TYR A 145 18.94 22.34 -9.10
C TYR A 145 19.51 21.39 -8.04
N ARG A 146 19.84 20.14 -8.42
CA ARG A 146 20.25 19.02 -7.54
C ARG A 146 19.13 18.39 -6.69
N GLY A 147 17.92 18.95 -6.75
CA GLY A 147 16.74 18.47 -6.04
C GLY A 147 16.72 18.81 -4.55
N VAL A 148 15.60 18.51 -3.90
CA VAL A 148 15.41 18.67 -2.45
C VAL A 148 14.87 17.36 -1.88
N ALA A 149 15.52 16.82 -0.85
CA ALA A 149 15.08 15.58 -0.21
C ALA A 149 13.67 15.72 0.38
N GLY A 150 12.86 14.66 0.31
CA GLY A 150 11.47 14.66 0.76
C GLY A 150 10.47 15.35 -0.19
N LEU A 151 10.92 16.10 -1.20
CA LEU A 151 10.04 16.76 -2.17
C LEU A 151 10.01 16.03 -3.52
N TYR A 152 8.80 15.72 -3.99
CA TYR A 152 8.57 15.00 -5.25
C TYR A 152 7.42 15.62 -6.05
N ASP A 153 7.64 15.81 -7.36
CA ASP A 153 6.60 16.21 -8.30
C ASP A 153 5.95 14.97 -8.91
N TYR A 154 4.63 14.89 -8.94
CA TYR A 154 3.93 13.85 -9.68
C TYR A 154 3.94 14.18 -11.19
N GLY A 155 4.42 13.24 -12.02
CA GLY A 155 4.36 13.38 -13.48
C GLY A 155 3.04 12.87 -14.05
N PRO A 156 2.85 12.89 -15.39
CA PRO A 156 1.53 12.71 -16.02
C PRO A 156 0.76 11.45 -15.61
N PRO A 157 1.33 10.22 -15.61
CA PRO A 157 0.62 9.04 -15.12
C PRO A 157 0.41 9.07 -13.60
N GLY A 158 1.37 9.55 -12.81
CA GLY A 158 1.23 9.61 -11.34
C GLY A 158 0.15 10.60 -10.89
N CYS A 159 0.02 11.75 -11.54
CA CYS A 159 -1.08 12.68 -11.35
C CYS A 159 -2.44 12.03 -11.61
N ARG A 160 -2.55 11.19 -12.66
CA ARG A 160 -3.80 10.47 -12.94
C ARG A 160 -4.09 9.36 -11.93
N VAL A 161 -3.09 8.59 -11.48
CA VAL A 161 -3.27 7.63 -10.38
C VAL A 161 -3.74 8.34 -9.11
N LYS A 162 -3.08 9.43 -8.71
CA LYS A 162 -3.45 10.25 -7.54
C LYS A 162 -4.87 10.79 -7.66
N ALA A 163 -5.26 11.33 -8.81
CA ALA A 163 -6.61 11.82 -9.06
C ALA A 163 -7.66 10.71 -8.95
N ASN A 164 -7.42 9.53 -9.54
CA ASN A 164 -8.34 8.40 -9.46
C ASN A 164 -8.49 7.87 -8.03
N VAL A 165 -7.37 7.72 -7.29
CA VAL A 165 -7.38 7.29 -5.88
C VAL A 165 -8.18 8.26 -5.01
N LEU A 166 -8.00 9.58 -5.20
CA LEU A 166 -8.78 10.61 -4.50
C LEU A 166 -10.26 10.63 -4.92
N SER A 167 -10.57 10.42 -6.19
CA SER A 167 -11.95 10.32 -6.69
C SER A 167 -12.68 9.13 -6.07
N PHE A 168 -12.03 7.97 -6.02
CA PHE A 168 -12.58 6.79 -5.37
C PHE A 168 -12.71 6.98 -3.85
N TRP A 169 -11.74 7.64 -3.20
CA TRP A 169 -11.85 8.01 -1.78
C TRP A 169 -13.06 8.90 -1.51
N ARG A 170 -13.35 9.88 -2.36
CA ARG A 170 -14.59 10.69 -2.26
C ARG A 170 -15.85 9.85 -2.42
N GLN A 171 -15.90 8.96 -3.41
CA GLN A 171 -17.05 8.07 -3.60
C GLN A 171 -17.30 7.21 -2.36
N HIS A 172 -16.25 6.53 -1.87
CA HIS A 172 -16.36 5.56 -0.79
C HIS A 172 -16.55 6.17 0.61
N PHE A 173 -16.09 7.39 0.84
CA PHE A 173 -16.22 8.06 2.13
C PHE A 173 -17.20 9.24 2.06
N VAL A 174 -16.86 10.28 1.29
CA VAL A 174 -17.64 11.54 1.28
C VAL A 174 -19.08 11.32 0.81
N LEU A 175 -19.29 10.63 -0.31
CA LEU A 175 -20.63 10.42 -0.86
C LEU A 175 -21.41 9.37 -0.05
N GLU A 176 -20.82 8.20 0.17
CA GLU A 176 -21.49 7.07 0.82
C GLU A 176 -21.89 7.33 2.29
N GLU A 177 -21.12 8.15 3.04
CA GLU A 177 -21.45 8.54 4.43
C GLU A 177 -22.02 9.97 4.53
N ASN A 178 -22.33 10.63 3.40
CA ASN A 178 -22.82 12.01 3.31
C ASN A 178 -21.98 13.02 4.13
N MET A 179 -20.65 12.94 3.99
CA MET A 179 -19.73 13.75 4.78
C MET A 179 -19.64 15.19 4.27
N LEU A 180 -19.45 16.13 5.20
CA LEU A 180 -19.23 17.53 4.87
C LEU A 180 -17.78 17.75 4.42
N GLU A 181 -17.51 17.67 3.12
CA GLU A 181 -16.18 17.99 2.58
C GLU A 181 -15.94 19.51 2.62
N VAL A 182 -14.82 19.91 3.22
CA VAL A 182 -14.34 21.29 3.31
C VAL A 182 -12.94 21.41 2.75
N ASP A 183 -12.58 22.61 2.28
CA ASP A 183 -11.19 22.99 2.06
C ASP A 183 -10.84 24.24 2.86
N CYS A 184 -9.66 24.22 3.47
CA CYS A 184 -9.16 25.23 4.41
C CYS A 184 -7.76 25.68 3.96
N PRO A 185 -7.28 26.86 4.36
CA PRO A 185 -5.93 27.32 4.02
C PRO A 185 -4.80 26.38 4.48
N CYS A 186 -3.68 26.40 3.75
CA CYS A 186 -2.46 25.70 4.14
C CYS A 186 -1.62 26.45 5.19
N VAL A 187 -1.77 27.78 5.27
CA VAL A 187 -1.10 28.63 6.26
C VAL A 187 -2.02 28.80 7.47
N THR A 188 -1.50 28.48 8.65
CA THR A 188 -2.24 28.50 9.92
C THR A 188 -1.55 29.47 10.89
N PRO A 189 -2.27 30.43 11.51
CA PRO A 189 -1.71 31.31 12.53
C PRO A 189 -1.20 30.54 13.76
N GLU A 190 -0.08 30.98 14.37
CA GLU A 190 0.53 30.33 15.54
C GLU A 190 -0.48 30.01 16.65
N VAL A 191 -1.37 30.95 16.97
CA VAL A 191 -2.34 30.82 18.06
C VAL A 191 -3.23 29.56 17.94
N VAL A 192 -3.55 29.12 16.72
CA VAL A 192 -4.36 27.92 16.47
C VAL A 192 -3.54 26.65 16.75
N LEU A 193 -2.28 26.62 16.33
CA LEU A 193 -1.38 25.48 16.55
C LEU A 193 -0.83 25.43 17.98
N LYS A 194 -0.85 26.56 18.69
CA LYS A 194 -0.61 26.62 20.13
C LYS A 194 -1.83 26.14 20.92
N ALA A 195 -3.06 26.43 20.46
CA ALA A 195 -4.27 25.86 21.04
C ALA A 195 -4.27 24.32 20.96
N SER A 196 -3.91 23.76 19.80
CA SER A 196 -3.84 22.30 19.60
C SER A 196 -2.55 21.62 20.11
N GLY A 197 -1.73 22.32 20.90
CA GLY A 197 -0.50 21.82 21.50
C GLY A 197 0.66 21.52 20.52
N HIS A 198 0.49 21.74 19.22
CA HIS A 198 1.50 21.41 18.21
C HIS A 198 2.76 22.28 18.32
N VAL A 199 2.64 23.56 18.69
CA VAL A 199 3.82 24.44 18.88
C VAL A 199 4.76 23.92 19.97
N GLU A 200 4.23 23.22 20.97
CA GLU A 200 4.96 22.75 22.15
C GLU A 200 5.39 21.27 22.06
N LYS A 201 4.66 20.45 21.29
CA LYS A 201 4.85 18.99 21.23
C LYS A 201 5.24 18.42 19.86
N PHE A 202 5.17 19.20 18.79
CA PHE A 202 5.47 18.73 17.43
C PHE A 202 6.97 18.87 17.10
N THR A 203 7.80 18.22 17.91
CA THR A 203 9.27 18.28 17.86
C THR A 203 9.88 16.89 17.86
N ASP A 204 10.81 16.63 16.93
CA ASP A 204 11.67 15.44 16.96
C ASP A 204 12.98 15.74 17.70
N LEU A 205 13.63 14.68 18.20
CA LEU A 205 15.00 14.75 18.70
C LEU A 205 16.01 14.61 17.54
N MET A 206 16.75 15.68 17.27
CA MET A 206 17.74 15.77 16.21
C MET A 206 19.15 15.80 16.78
N VAL A 207 20.11 15.19 16.07
CA VAL A 207 21.56 15.36 16.27
C VAL A 207 22.18 16.02 15.05
N LYS A 208 23.33 16.67 15.23
CA LYS A 208 24.01 17.44 14.19
C LYS A 208 25.46 16.98 14.02
N ASP A 209 25.91 16.78 12.78
CA ASP A 209 27.34 16.63 12.47
C ASP A 209 28.06 17.92 12.86
N GLU A 210 28.97 17.83 13.82
CA GLU A 210 29.64 19.00 14.41
C GLU A 210 30.48 19.81 13.39
N LYS A 211 30.90 19.19 12.28
CA LYS A 211 31.73 19.84 11.25
C LYS A 211 30.92 20.33 10.05
N THR A 212 29.98 19.53 9.54
CA THR A 212 29.20 19.89 8.34
C THR A 212 27.91 20.62 8.68
N GLY A 213 27.39 20.45 9.89
CA GLY A 213 26.13 21.00 10.33
C GLY A 213 24.89 20.28 9.79
N THR A 214 25.05 19.19 9.04
CA THR A 214 23.94 18.33 8.61
C THR A 214 23.24 17.73 9.83
N CYS A 215 21.92 17.82 9.86
CA CYS A 215 21.09 17.33 10.96
C CYS A 215 20.45 15.98 10.59
N TYR A 216 20.39 15.06 11.55
CA TYR A 216 19.83 13.73 11.41
C TYR A 216 18.87 13.46 12.57
N ARG A 217 17.81 12.68 12.35
CA ARG A 217 16.95 12.17 13.44
C ARG A 217 17.72 11.20 14.32
N ALA A 218 17.74 11.47 15.62
CA ALA A 218 18.58 10.75 16.58
C ALA A 218 18.12 9.29 16.76
N ASP A 219 16.81 9.09 16.82
CA ASP A 219 16.15 7.79 16.91
C ASP A 219 16.40 6.94 15.65
N HIS A 220 16.31 7.53 14.46
CA HIS A 220 16.56 6.85 13.19
C HIS A 220 17.99 6.34 13.06
N LEU A 221 18.99 7.12 13.49
CA LEU A 221 20.37 6.66 13.51
C LEU A 221 20.57 5.44 14.44
N LEU A 222 19.91 5.43 15.60
CA LEU A 222 19.94 4.29 16.52
C LEU A 222 19.19 3.07 15.94
N LYS A 223 18.02 3.30 15.33
CA LYS A 223 17.19 2.28 14.65
C LYS A 223 17.95 1.57 13.55
N ASP A 224 18.57 2.34 12.65
CA ASP A 224 19.30 1.82 11.50
C ASP A 224 20.58 1.11 11.94
N PHE A 225 21.30 1.64 12.94
CA PHE A 225 22.46 0.96 13.54
C PHE A 225 22.08 -0.40 14.16
N CYS A 226 21.03 -0.45 15.00
CA CYS A 226 20.57 -1.68 15.63
C CYS A 226 20.11 -2.72 14.58
N LYS A 227 19.36 -2.30 13.55
CA LYS A 227 18.99 -3.18 12.43
C LYS A 227 20.19 -3.68 11.64
N GLU A 228 21.10 -2.78 11.25
CA GLU A 228 22.30 -3.15 10.49
C GLU A 228 23.15 -4.17 11.26
N LYS A 229 23.32 -3.98 12.57
CA LYS A 229 24.03 -4.93 13.42
C LYS A 229 23.31 -6.28 13.54
N LEU A 230 21.99 -6.28 13.71
CA LEU A 230 21.22 -7.53 13.76
C LEU A 230 21.29 -8.30 12.43
N GLU A 231 21.21 -7.62 11.28
CA GLU A 231 21.17 -8.25 9.95
C GLU A 231 22.55 -8.68 9.42
N LYS A 232 23.61 -7.88 9.65
CA LYS A 232 24.94 -8.11 9.09
C LYS A 232 25.89 -8.84 10.03
N ASP A 233 25.76 -8.69 11.35
CA ASP A 233 26.60 -9.37 12.34
C ASP A 233 25.91 -10.65 12.84
N LEU A 234 26.10 -11.73 12.08
CA LEU A 234 25.60 -13.06 12.43
C LEU A 234 26.34 -13.68 13.64
N THR A 235 27.45 -13.10 14.07
CA THR A 235 28.25 -13.54 15.22
C THR A 235 27.88 -12.83 16.53
N LEU A 236 26.94 -11.87 16.49
CA LEU A 236 26.54 -11.07 17.63
C LEU A 236 26.03 -11.94 18.80
N PRO A 237 26.56 -11.79 20.03
CA PRO A 237 26.10 -12.54 21.20
C PRO A 237 24.60 -12.34 21.46
N GLN A 238 23.89 -13.41 21.84
CA GLN A 238 22.44 -13.39 22.08
C GLN A 238 22.00 -12.22 22.96
N GLN A 239 22.72 -11.97 24.07
CA GLN A 239 22.42 -10.88 25.00
C GLN A 239 22.39 -9.50 24.32
N LYS A 240 23.31 -9.24 23.37
CA LYS A 240 23.32 -7.99 22.58
C LYS A 240 22.26 -7.97 21.49
N ALA A 241 21.90 -9.13 20.93
CA ALA A 241 20.82 -9.21 19.95
C ALA A 241 19.46 -8.94 20.63
N ASP A 242 19.25 -9.47 21.84
CA ASP A 242 18.08 -9.21 22.67
C ASP A 242 18.06 -7.76 23.18
N GLU A 243 19.22 -7.17 23.51
CA GLU A 243 19.37 -5.75 23.84
C GLU A 243 18.93 -4.86 22.67
N PHE A 244 19.46 -5.08 21.45
CA PHE A 244 19.05 -4.31 20.27
C PHE A 244 17.57 -4.51 19.92
N LYS A 245 17.02 -5.72 20.07
CA LYS A 245 15.58 -5.95 19.89
C LYS A 245 14.72 -5.22 20.93
N ARG A 246 15.18 -5.14 22.20
CA ARG A 246 14.51 -4.35 23.24
C ARG A 246 14.57 -2.86 22.93
N ILE A 247 15.74 -2.33 22.56
CA ILE A 247 15.91 -0.92 22.20
C ILE A 247 15.05 -0.54 21.01
N LEU A 248 14.98 -1.39 19.97
CA LEU A 248 14.08 -1.19 18.84
C LEU A 248 12.58 -1.21 19.21
N ALA A 249 12.21 -1.76 20.37
CA ALA A 249 10.83 -1.84 20.87
C ALA A 249 10.48 -0.75 21.90
N ILE A 250 11.46 0.01 22.39
CA ILE A 250 11.27 1.18 23.29
C ILE A 250 11.86 2.46 22.69
N LEU A 251 12.20 2.44 21.40
CA LEU A 251 12.99 3.49 20.75
C LEU A 251 12.32 4.87 20.86
N ASP A 252 11.00 4.88 20.69
CA ASP A 252 10.18 6.09 20.70
C ASP A 252 9.93 6.63 22.14
N ASP A 253 10.32 5.86 23.18
CA ASP A 253 10.22 6.25 24.59
C ASP A 253 11.48 6.96 25.13
N LEU A 254 12.61 6.83 24.43
CA LEU A 254 13.91 7.26 24.95
C LEU A 254 13.99 8.79 25.10
N SER A 255 14.40 9.25 26.28
CA SER A 255 14.65 10.68 26.51
C SER A 255 15.82 11.20 25.65
N ALA A 256 15.96 12.52 25.52
CA ALA A 256 17.10 13.13 24.81
C ALA A 256 18.45 12.70 25.40
N GLU A 257 18.50 12.57 26.73
CA GLU A 257 19.66 12.13 27.49
C GLU A 257 19.94 10.63 27.29
N GLU A 258 18.92 9.77 27.33
CA GLU A 258 19.06 8.33 27.12
C GLU A 258 19.46 7.99 25.68
N LEU A 259 18.84 8.67 24.72
CA LEU A 259 19.13 8.53 23.30
C LEU A 259 20.54 9.04 22.97
N GLY A 260 20.95 10.17 23.55
CA GLY A 260 22.31 10.70 23.45
C GLY A 260 23.35 9.77 24.09
N ALA A 261 23.03 9.19 25.25
CA ALA A 261 23.87 8.18 25.90
C ALA A 261 24.04 6.94 25.02
N LYS A 262 22.97 6.41 24.41
CA LYS A 262 23.04 5.25 23.52
C LYS A 262 23.80 5.52 22.21
N ILE A 263 23.63 6.70 21.62
CA ILE A 263 24.42 7.16 20.46
C ILE A 263 25.92 7.18 20.79
N LYS A 264 26.31 7.69 21.97
CA LYS A 264 27.71 7.71 22.44
C LYS A 264 28.23 6.31 22.80
N GLU A 265 27.45 5.51 23.53
CA GLU A 265 27.79 4.14 23.96
C GLU A 265 28.10 3.22 22.77
N TYR A 266 27.30 3.29 21.71
CA TYR A 266 27.48 2.48 20.51
C TYR A 266 28.42 3.10 19.47
N GLY A 267 28.98 4.28 19.74
CA GLY A 267 29.91 4.96 18.83
C GLY A 267 29.27 5.36 17.50
N ILE A 268 28.00 5.74 17.52
CA ILE A 268 27.25 6.13 16.31
C ILE A 268 27.79 7.48 15.81
N VAL A 269 28.09 7.53 14.51
CA VAL A 269 28.66 8.69 13.81
C VAL A 269 27.79 9.06 12.61
N ALA A 270 27.95 10.29 12.11
CA ALA A 270 27.22 10.76 10.93
C ALA A 270 27.36 9.77 9.75
N PRO A 271 26.26 9.31 9.11
CA PRO A 271 26.30 8.24 8.10
C PRO A 271 27.26 8.52 6.93
N ASP A 272 27.23 9.73 6.39
CA ASP A 272 27.97 10.10 5.18
C ASP A 272 29.43 10.48 5.45
N THR A 273 29.68 11.16 6.58
CA THR A 273 30.97 11.82 6.87
C THR A 273 31.80 11.10 7.93
N LYS A 274 31.19 10.19 8.70
CA LYS A 274 31.75 9.53 9.89
C LYS A 274 32.27 10.51 10.96
N ASN A 275 31.77 11.74 10.97
CA ASN A 275 32.06 12.74 12.00
C ASN A 275 31.32 12.46 13.31
N PRO A 276 31.80 13.00 14.44
CA PRO A 276 31.05 13.09 15.69
C PRO A 276 29.70 13.80 15.51
N LEU A 277 28.76 13.44 16.36
CA LEU A 277 27.41 13.99 16.42
C LEU A 277 27.23 14.76 17.73
N SER A 278 26.49 15.87 17.67
CA SER A 278 26.05 16.60 18.86
C SER A 278 25.15 15.76 19.75
N ASP A 279 24.93 16.21 20.99
CA ASP A 279 23.82 15.70 21.80
C ASP A 279 22.46 15.96 21.13
N PRO A 280 21.44 15.09 21.38
CA PRO A 280 20.10 15.28 20.83
C PRO A 280 19.42 16.54 21.38
N TYR A 281 18.75 17.28 20.50
CA TYR A 281 17.99 18.48 20.86
C TYR A 281 16.62 18.49 20.16
N PRO A 282 15.58 19.10 20.77
CA PRO A 282 14.25 19.18 20.17
C PRO A 282 14.25 20.14 18.97
N PHE A 283 13.69 19.68 17.85
CA PHE A 283 13.58 20.44 16.60
C PHE A 283 12.13 20.46 16.11
N ASN A 284 11.58 21.65 15.89
CA ASN A 284 10.18 21.81 15.48
C ASN A 284 9.97 21.42 14.01
N LEU A 285 9.05 20.47 13.79
CA LEU A 285 8.75 19.90 12.47
C LEU A 285 7.74 20.72 11.65
N MET A 286 7.32 21.89 12.11
CA MET A 286 6.42 22.77 11.34
C MET A 286 7.23 23.79 10.53
N PHE A 287 6.94 23.93 9.24
CA PHE A 287 7.51 25.01 8.44
C PHE A 287 6.93 26.35 8.89
N GLN A 288 7.72 27.15 9.60
CA GLN A 288 7.35 28.50 10.03
C GLN A 288 7.34 29.48 8.85
N THR A 289 6.44 30.46 8.91
CA THR A 289 6.31 31.56 7.96
C THR A 289 5.77 32.82 8.65
N SER A 290 5.67 33.92 7.91
CA SER A 290 5.07 35.18 8.38
C SER A 290 3.82 35.50 7.57
N ILE A 291 2.75 35.89 8.26
CA ILE A 291 1.49 36.32 7.67
C ILE A 291 1.52 37.84 7.53
N GLY A 292 1.40 38.33 6.29
CA GLY A 292 1.43 39.76 5.98
C GLY A 292 2.84 40.37 5.93
N PRO A 293 2.96 41.62 5.45
CA PRO A 293 4.26 42.22 5.07
C PRO A 293 5.12 42.67 6.25
N THR A 294 4.57 42.74 7.47
CA THR A 294 5.27 43.27 8.66
C THR A 294 6.12 42.22 9.38
N GLY A 295 5.97 40.94 9.06
CA GLY A 295 6.63 39.84 9.78
C GLY A 295 6.06 39.52 11.16
N LEU A 296 5.23 40.41 11.73
CA LEU A 296 4.78 40.35 13.13
C LEU A 296 3.80 39.20 13.44
N SER A 297 3.00 38.77 12.46
CA SER A 297 2.06 37.66 12.64
C SER A 297 2.74 36.35 12.24
N VAL A 298 3.19 35.57 13.22
CA VAL A 298 3.77 34.25 12.98
C VAL A 298 2.68 33.27 12.53
N GLY A 299 3.00 32.50 11.49
CA GLY A 299 2.19 31.38 11.02
C GLY A 299 3.06 30.17 10.72
N TYR A 300 2.42 29.06 10.41
CA TYR A 300 3.08 27.84 9.98
C TYR A 300 2.32 27.23 8.80
N MET A 301 3.01 26.49 7.95
CA MET A 301 2.35 25.54 7.06
C MET A 301 1.78 24.41 7.91
N ARG A 302 0.51 24.06 7.71
CA ARG A 302 -0.21 23.11 8.59
C ARG A 302 0.44 21.72 8.58
N PRO A 303 0.68 21.11 9.76
CA PRO A 303 1.22 19.74 9.87
C PRO A 303 0.18 18.64 9.64
N GLU A 304 -1.12 18.98 9.72
CA GLU A 304 -2.28 18.12 9.47
C GLU A 304 -3.45 18.94 8.89
N THR A 305 -4.47 18.29 8.34
CA THR A 305 -5.71 18.96 7.85
C THR A 305 -6.80 19.10 8.93
N ALA A 306 -6.76 18.30 10.00
CA ALA A 306 -7.84 18.21 10.98
C ALA A 306 -8.19 19.54 11.66
N GLN A 307 -7.19 20.40 11.93
CA GLN A 307 -7.38 21.71 12.57
C GLN A 307 -8.35 22.62 11.81
N GLY A 308 -8.37 22.57 10.47
CA GLY A 308 -9.33 23.32 9.66
C GLY A 308 -10.78 22.89 9.86
N ILE A 309 -11.01 21.61 10.19
CA ILE A 309 -12.36 21.10 10.50
C ILE A 309 -12.77 21.52 11.91
N PHE A 310 -11.88 21.45 12.90
CA PHE A 310 -12.20 21.78 14.29
C PHE A 310 -12.58 23.25 14.48
N VAL A 311 -11.85 24.18 13.87
CA VAL A 311 -12.19 25.62 13.98
C VAL A 311 -13.53 25.97 13.33
N ASN A 312 -13.95 25.21 12.31
CA ASN A 312 -15.22 25.35 11.61
C ASN A 312 -16.36 24.47 12.19
N PHE A 313 -16.15 23.81 13.35
CA PHE A 313 -17.11 22.87 13.92
C PHE A 313 -18.52 23.48 14.07
N LYS A 314 -18.62 24.73 14.53
CA LYS A 314 -19.91 25.39 14.77
C LYS A 314 -20.74 25.53 13.51
N ASP A 315 -20.11 25.90 12.40
CA ASP A 315 -20.77 26.12 11.11
C ASP A 315 -21.12 24.78 10.44
N LEU A 316 -20.24 23.78 10.56
CA LEU A 316 -20.51 22.41 10.11
C LEU A 316 -21.66 21.74 10.89
N TYR A 317 -21.69 21.92 12.20
CA TYR A 317 -22.78 21.44 13.06
C TYR A 317 -24.10 22.16 12.75
N TYR A 318 -24.06 23.47 12.49
CA TYR A 318 -25.24 24.23 12.03
C TYR A 318 -25.73 23.74 10.66
N TYR A 319 -24.83 23.54 9.69
CA TYR A 319 -25.14 23.02 8.36
C TYR A 319 -25.77 21.62 8.41
N ASN A 320 -25.31 20.75 9.32
CA ASN A 320 -25.95 19.45 9.59
C ASN A 320 -27.28 19.55 10.39
N GLY A 321 -27.90 20.73 10.46
CA GLY A 321 -29.16 20.96 11.17
C GLY A 321 -29.07 20.73 12.68
N GLN A 322 -27.89 20.94 13.28
CA GLN A 322 -27.57 20.72 14.70
C GLN A 322 -27.76 19.27 15.18
N LYS A 323 -27.57 18.29 14.28
CA LYS A 323 -27.69 16.86 14.59
C LYS A 323 -26.33 16.18 14.71
N LEU A 324 -26.28 15.14 15.55
CA LEU A 324 -25.16 14.21 15.68
C LEU A 324 -25.66 12.75 15.52
N PRO A 325 -24.80 11.81 15.10
CA PRO A 325 -23.43 12.02 14.64
C PRO A 325 -23.36 12.77 13.30
N PHE A 326 -22.23 13.38 13.00
CA PHE A 326 -21.90 13.86 11.65
C PHE A 326 -20.41 13.67 11.34
N ALA A 327 -20.07 13.79 10.07
CA ALA A 327 -18.74 13.59 9.54
C ALA A 327 -18.31 14.80 8.72
N ALA A 328 -17.06 15.22 8.85
CA ALA A 328 -16.45 16.24 8.01
C ALA A 328 -15.12 15.76 7.44
N ALA A 329 -14.89 16.07 6.16
CA ALA A 329 -13.76 15.58 5.39
C ALA A 329 -12.95 16.73 4.81
N GLN A 330 -11.65 16.51 4.63
CA GLN A 330 -10.79 17.43 3.89
C GLN A 330 -9.68 16.64 3.19
N ILE A 331 -9.54 16.90 1.88
CA ILE A 331 -8.40 16.45 1.07
C ILE A 331 -7.53 17.67 0.82
N GLY A 332 -6.26 17.64 1.25
CA GLY A 332 -5.35 18.77 1.07
C GLY A 332 -3.90 18.38 1.29
N GLN A 333 -2.98 19.30 1.02
CA GLN A 333 -1.58 19.14 1.40
C GLN A 333 -1.39 19.43 2.90
N ALA A 334 -0.46 18.72 3.51
CA ALA A 334 0.05 18.95 4.87
C ALA A 334 1.59 18.92 4.78
N PHE A 335 2.26 19.65 5.67
CA PHE A 335 3.67 19.99 5.54
C PHE A 335 4.39 19.65 6.84
N ARG A 336 5.38 18.77 6.76
CA ARG A 336 6.25 18.40 7.88
C ARG A 336 7.70 18.61 7.45
N ASN A 337 8.44 19.35 8.25
CA ASN A 337 9.86 19.68 8.07
C ASN A 337 10.72 18.54 8.61
N GLU A 338 10.53 17.34 8.02
CA GLU A 338 11.14 16.10 8.48
C GLU A 338 12.59 15.93 8.01
N GLY A 339 13.39 15.31 8.88
CA GLY A 339 14.43 14.38 8.43
C GLY A 339 13.83 12.99 8.22
N THR A 340 13.30 12.72 7.01
CA THR A 340 12.89 11.39 6.47
C THR A 340 12.13 10.43 7.41
N VAL A 341 10.77 10.47 7.49
CA VAL A 341 9.97 9.58 8.39
C VAL A 341 8.66 9.01 7.80
N ASN A 342 8.16 7.90 8.38
CA ASN A 342 6.82 7.31 8.16
C ASN A 342 6.03 7.18 9.50
N ASN A 343 4.79 7.74 9.68
CA ASN A 343 3.82 7.51 10.84
C ASN A 343 2.27 7.51 10.54
N GLU A 344 1.42 6.73 11.26
CA GLU A 344 0.03 6.18 10.95
C GLU A 344 -1.09 6.35 12.04
N THR A 345 -2.32 5.83 11.81
CA THR A 345 -3.38 5.45 12.80
C THR A 345 -4.59 4.54 12.29
N LEU A 346 -5.41 3.88 13.14
CA LEU A 346 -6.53 2.95 12.78
C LEU A 346 -7.66 2.74 13.89
N GLY A 347 -8.90 2.29 13.56
CA GLY A 347 -10.05 2.18 14.50
C GLY A 347 -11.46 2.00 13.87
N TYR A 348 -12.37 2.99 13.90
CA TYR A 348 -13.75 2.81 13.37
C TYR A 348 -13.80 2.55 11.85
N PHE A 349 -12.91 3.22 11.13
CA PHE A 349 -12.64 2.95 9.73
C PHE A 349 -11.89 1.61 9.53
N ILE A 350 -11.64 0.74 10.52
CA ILE A 350 -11.20 -0.65 10.25
C ILE A 350 -12.21 -1.33 9.33
N GLY A 351 -13.50 -1.21 9.65
CA GLY A 351 -14.58 -1.72 8.80
C GLY A 351 -14.62 -1.03 7.44
N ARG A 352 -14.67 0.32 7.43
CA ARG A 352 -14.80 1.08 6.17
C ARG A 352 -13.54 1.07 5.30
N VAL A 353 -12.34 0.97 5.87
CA VAL A 353 -11.06 0.73 5.17
C VAL A 353 -10.98 -0.72 4.72
N ASN A 354 -11.45 -1.72 5.48
CA ASN A 354 -11.51 -3.09 4.96
C ASN A 354 -12.50 -3.23 3.78
N ILE A 355 -13.60 -2.47 3.78
CA ILE A 355 -14.55 -2.42 2.65
C ILE A 355 -14.00 -1.55 1.50
N PHE A 356 -13.25 -0.48 1.78
CA PHE A 356 -12.42 0.26 0.80
C PHE A 356 -11.42 -0.73 0.16
N SER A 357 -10.78 -1.56 1.00
CA SER A 357 -9.92 -2.72 0.74
C SER A 357 -10.62 -3.96 0.17
N SER A 358 -11.91 -3.82 -0.16
CA SER A 358 -12.61 -4.78 -1.01
C SER A 358 -12.78 -4.25 -2.45
N HIS A 359 -12.79 -2.93 -2.64
CA HIS A 359 -13.17 -2.28 -3.91
C HIS A 359 -12.02 -1.58 -4.64
N VAL A 360 -11.13 -0.84 -3.95
CA VAL A 360 -9.82 -0.50 -4.54
C VAL A 360 -8.87 -1.67 -4.50
N TRP A 361 -9.05 -2.63 -3.57
CA TRP A 361 -7.98 -3.57 -3.23
C TRP A 361 -8.31 -5.03 -3.52
N GLY A 362 -8.82 -5.30 -4.72
CA GLY A 362 -8.38 -6.47 -5.49
C GLY A 362 -6.92 -6.33 -6.00
N LEU A 363 -6.05 -5.65 -5.25
CA LEU A 363 -4.76 -5.10 -5.70
C LEU A 363 -3.60 -5.23 -4.73
N ILE A 364 -3.88 -5.11 -3.43
CA ILE A 364 -2.90 -5.46 -2.43
C ILE A 364 -3.36 -6.73 -1.78
N ASP A 365 -2.40 -7.62 -1.67
CA ASP A 365 -2.57 -8.90 -1.03
C ASP A 365 -3.09 -8.67 0.39
N LYS A 366 -4.22 -9.30 0.72
CA LYS A 366 -4.81 -9.22 2.06
C LYS A 366 -3.89 -9.85 3.12
N ALA A 367 -2.94 -10.69 2.72
CA ALA A 367 -1.87 -11.18 3.59
C ALA A 367 -0.79 -10.13 3.92
N ARG A 368 -0.72 -9.04 3.12
CA ARG A 368 0.22 -7.92 3.28
C ARG A 368 -0.44 -6.64 3.79
N LEU A 369 -1.64 -6.75 4.39
CA LEU A 369 -2.35 -5.69 5.11
C LEU A 369 -2.57 -6.16 6.55
N ARG A 370 -2.20 -5.35 7.55
CA ARG A 370 -2.45 -5.64 8.97
C ARG A 370 -2.97 -4.43 9.71
N PHE A 371 -3.41 -4.69 10.93
CA PHE A 371 -4.02 -3.72 11.83
C PHE A 371 -3.33 -3.85 13.20
N ARG A 372 -2.46 -2.91 13.56
CA ARG A 372 -1.71 -2.89 14.83
C ARG A 372 -2.42 -1.96 15.82
N GLN A 373 -2.36 -2.20 17.13
CA GLN A 373 -2.80 -1.21 18.12
C GLN A 373 -1.59 -0.44 18.67
N HIS A 374 -1.70 0.86 18.89
CA HIS A 374 -0.67 1.63 19.61
C HIS A 374 -0.57 1.15 21.05
N LEU A 375 0.64 1.15 21.58
CA LEU A 375 0.87 0.99 23.01
C LEU A 375 0.61 2.33 23.74
N PRO A 376 0.31 2.33 25.07
CA PRO A 376 -0.09 3.55 25.78
C PRO A 376 0.93 4.70 25.78
N ASN A 377 2.20 4.35 25.53
CA ASN A 377 3.36 5.22 25.38
C ASN A 377 3.55 5.77 23.96
N GLU A 378 3.10 5.04 22.93
CA GLU A 378 3.13 5.47 21.53
C GLU A 378 1.99 6.45 21.18
N MET A 379 0.96 6.54 22.03
CA MET A 379 -0.23 7.36 21.76
C MET A 379 0.10 8.85 21.59
N ALA A 380 -0.35 9.42 20.48
CA ALA A 380 -0.27 10.86 20.23
C ALA A 380 -0.94 11.67 21.36
N HIS A 381 -0.41 12.86 21.66
CA HIS A 381 -0.81 13.69 22.83
C HIS A 381 -2.27 14.16 22.86
N TYR A 382 -3.00 13.97 21.76
CA TYR A 382 -4.42 14.29 21.57
C TYR A 382 -5.34 13.06 21.57
N ALA A 383 -4.78 11.84 21.60
CA ALA A 383 -5.50 10.58 21.43
C ALA A 383 -5.75 9.84 22.77
N ALA A 384 -6.80 9.02 22.79
CA ALA A 384 -7.18 8.15 23.90
C ALA A 384 -7.18 6.65 23.52
N ASP A 385 -7.27 6.33 22.23
CA ASP A 385 -6.97 5.03 21.63
C ASP A 385 -6.55 5.26 20.17
N CYS A 386 -5.64 4.42 19.68
CA CYS A 386 -5.09 4.45 18.33
C CYS A 386 -4.79 3.02 17.90
N TRP A 387 -5.17 2.67 16.68
CA TRP A 387 -4.58 1.52 15.96
C TRP A 387 -3.67 2.04 14.83
N ASP A 388 -3.17 1.22 13.89
CA ASP A 388 -2.50 1.59 12.62
C ASP A 388 -2.88 0.64 11.45
N ALA A 389 -3.03 1.16 10.21
CA ALA A 389 -3.42 0.44 8.98
C ALA A 389 -2.28 -0.01 8.08
N GLU A 390 -1.36 -0.80 8.64
CA GLU A 390 -0.08 -1.04 8.00
C GLU A 390 -0.17 -1.95 6.76
N ILE A 391 0.58 -1.59 5.72
CA ILE A 391 0.76 -2.31 4.47
C ILE A 391 2.22 -2.70 4.33
N GLU A 392 2.50 -3.99 4.14
CA GLU A 392 3.86 -4.45 3.91
C GLU A 392 4.34 -4.03 2.52
N CYS A 393 5.47 -3.32 2.45
CA CYS A 393 6.19 -3.04 1.23
C CYS A 393 7.67 -3.48 1.35
N SER A 394 8.52 -3.13 0.39
CA SER A 394 9.96 -3.41 0.40
C SER A 394 10.69 -2.81 1.62
N TYR A 395 10.16 -1.73 2.21
CA TYR A 395 10.68 -1.09 3.42
C TYR A 395 10.20 -1.77 4.73
N GLY A 396 9.44 -2.86 4.63
CA GLY A 396 8.74 -3.49 5.75
C GLY A 396 7.29 -3.04 5.83
N TRP A 397 6.67 -3.17 7.01
CA TRP A 397 5.34 -2.64 7.24
C TRP A 397 5.39 -1.11 7.30
N ILE A 398 4.58 -0.47 6.46
CA ILE A 398 4.46 0.99 6.37
C ILE A 398 3.00 1.43 6.29
N GLU A 399 2.79 2.72 6.20
CA GLU A 399 2.14 3.40 7.30
C GLU A 399 1.07 4.34 6.70
N CYS A 400 -0.09 3.79 6.31
CA CYS A 400 -0.95 4.26 5.23
C CYS A 400 -2.26 5.01 5.61
N VAL A 401 -3.00 4.65 6.66
CA VAL A 401 -4.26 5.32 7.10
C VAL A 401 -4.14 5.81 8.55
N GLY A 402 -5.08 6.57 9.10
CA GLY A 402 -4.79 7.48 10.22
C GLY A 402 -5.88 7.68 11.26
N ILE A 403 -6.62 6.65 11.69
CA ILE A 403 -7.77 6.71 12.62
C ILE A 403 -7.36 6.79 14.12
N ALA A 404 -7.50 7.94 14.77
CA ALA A 404 -7.34 8.10 16.22
C ALA A 404 -8.70 8.34 16.93
N ASP A 405 -8.91 7.90 18.17
CA ASP A 405 -9.94 8.47 19.04
C ASP A 405 -9.36 9.68 19.78
N ARG A 406 -9.62 10.89 19.28
CA ARG A 406 -9.15 12.16 19.86
C ARG A 406 -10.05 12.62 21.02
N SER A 407 -11.05 11.82 21.39
CA SER A 407 -12.05 12.13 22.42
C SER A 407 -12.64 13.55 22.23
N ALA A 408 -12.73 14.35 23.29
CA ALA A 408 -13.14 15.75 23.21
C ALA A 408 -11.95 16.74 23.18
N TYR A 409 -10.72 16.27 22.92
CA TYR A 409 -9.49 17.07 23.12
C TYR A 409 -9.49 18.37 22.30
N ASP A 410 -9.57 18.27 20.97
CA ASP A 410 -9.42 19.43 20.09
C ASP A 410 -10.50 20.48 20.28
N LEU A 411 -11.76 20.05 20.40
CA LEU A 411 -12.89 20.97 20.58
C LEU A 411 -12.83 21.69 21.94
N LYS A 412 -12.33 21.03 23.00
CA LYS A 412 -12.08 21.68 24.29
C LYS A 412 -10.93 22.68 24.19
N ALA A 413 -9.78 22.26 23.66
CA ALA A 413 -8.59 23.10 23.55
C ALA A 413 -8.85 24.38 22.75
N HIS A 414 -9.58 24.28 21.63
CA HIS A 414 -10.02 25.45 20.87
C HIS A 414 -11.08 26.28 21.59
N SER A 415 -12.02 25.67 22.31
CA SER A 415 -13.02 26.42 23.11
C SER A 415 -12.36 27.23 24.22
N GLU A 416 -11.45 26.60 24.97
CA GLU A 416 -10.71 27.22 26.08
C GLU A 416 -9.81 28.36 25.58
N LYS A 417 -9.15 28.18 24.43
CA LYS A 417 -8.25 29.19 23.89
C LYS A 417 -8.96 30.37 23.19
N SER A 418 -10.10 30.13 22.55
CA SER A 418 -10.86 31.16 21.81
C SER A 418 -11.94 31.84 22.64
N GLY A 419 -12.41 31.22 23.73
CA GLY A 419 -13.61 31.62 24.46
C GLY A 419 -14.93 31.30 23.75
N VAL A 420 -14.90 30.65 22.57
CA VAL A 420 -16.09 30.27 21.80
C VAL A 420 -16.47 28.82 22.13
N PRO A 421 -17.68 28.53 22.66
CA PRO A 421 -18.05 27.17 23.04
C PRO A 421 -18.31 26.28 21.82
N LEU A 422 -17.41 25.32 21.56
CA LEU A 422 -17.55 24.28 20.53
C LEU A 422 -18.28 23.05 21.13
N VAL A 423 -19.59 23.19 21.33
CA VAL A 423 -20.45 22.20 21.97
C VAL A 423 -21.64 21.81 21.09
N ALA A 424 -22.19 20.63 21.33
CA ALA A 424 -23.42 20.14 20.71
C ALA A 424 -24.57 20.07 21.72
N HIS A 425 -25.79 20.09 21.20
CA HIS A 425 -27.04 20.05 21.94
C HIS A 425 -27.82 18.77 21.61
N GLU A 426 -28.17 17.99 22.63
CA GLU A 426 -29.01 16.79 22.53
C GLU A 426 -30.33 17.04 23.26
N LYS A 427 -31.46 17.09 22.54
CA LYS A 427 -32.78 17.27 23.16
C LYS A 427 -33.19 15.99 23.90
N PHE A 428 -33.63 16.11 25.16
CA PHE A 428 -34.16 14.98 25.89
C PHE A 428 -35.57 14.62 25.41
N SER A 429 -35.88 13.33 25.29
CA SER A 429 -37.22 12.84 24.89
C SER A 429 -38.31 13.11 25.93
N LYS A 430 -37.91 13.25 27.21
CA LYS A 430 -38.71 13.78 28.31
C LYS A 430 -37.80 14.73 29.11
N PRO A 431 -38.27 15.91 29.55
CA PRO A 431 -37.50 16.79 30.40
C PRO A 431 -37.04 16.05 31.67
N LYS A 432 -35.78 16.24 32.06
CA LYS A 432 -35.26 15.70 33.32
C LYS A 432 -35.42 16.73 34.44
N GLU A 433 -35.86 16.29 35.61
CA GLU A 433 -35.74 17.07 36.84
C GLU A 433 -34.26 17.03 37.28
N LYS A 434 -33.71 18.16 37.73
CA LYS A 434 -32.29 18.29 38.06
C LYS A 434 -32.11 18.62 39.54
N LEU A 435 -31.24 17.89 40.21
CA LEU A 435 -30.81 18.23 41.55
C LEU A 435 -29.94 19.50 41.48
N VAL A 436 -30.35 20.56 42.15
CA VAL A 436 -29.61 21.83 42.19
C VAL A 436 -28.88 21.92 43.53
N ILE A 437 -27.56 21.86 43.42
CA ILE A 437 -26.60 22.05 44.51
C ILE A 437 -26.15 23.51 44.46
N VAL A 438 -26.39 24.27 45.53
CA VAL A 438 -25.98 25.67 45.66
C VAL A 438 -25.02 25.79 46.85
N PRO A 439 -23.70 25.87 46.60
CA PRO A 439 -22.72 26.12 47.66
C PRO A 439 -22.82 27.57 48.16
N SER A 440 -22.90 27.77 49.48
CA SER A 440 -22.83 29.11 50.08
C SER A 440 -21.39 29.63 50.03
N LYS A 441 -21.09 30.45 49.02
CA LYS A 441 -19.76 31.06 48.86
C LYS A 441 -19.34 31.88 50.08
N LYS A 442 -20.28 32.45 50.84
CA LYS A 442 -19.98 33.21 52.06
C LYS A 442 -19.49 32.28 53.19
N ASP A 443 -20.24 31.21 53.48
CA ASP A 443 -19.94 30.31 54.60
C ASP A 443 -18.75 29.38 54.28
N LEU A 444 -18.62 28.94 53.03
CA LEU A 444 -17.44 28.20 52.56
C LEU A 444 -16.17 29.07 52.54
N GLY A 445 -16.27 30.35 52.21
CA GLY A 445 -15.13 31.29 52.31
C GLY A 445 -14.67 31.52 53.75
N LEU A 446 -15.61 31.62 54.70
CA LEU A 446 -15.31 31.73 56.12
C LEU A 446 -14.63 30.46 56.68
N ALA A 447 -15.09 29.28 56.27
CA ALA A 447 -14.57 28.00 56.77
C ALA A 447 -13.25 27.56 56.12
N PHE A 448 -13.12 27.70 54.80
CA PHE A 448 -12.01 27.12 54.03
C PHE A 448 -11.02 28.13 53.45
N LYS A 449 -11.29 29.44 53.56
CA LYS A 449 -10.40 30.54 53.13
C LYS A 449 -9.81 30.31 51.73
N GLY A 450 -8.48 30.14 51.61
CA GLY A 450 -7.81 29.92 50.32
C GLY A 450 -8.26 28.66 49.56
N ASN A 451 -8.76 27.64 50.26
CA ASN A 451 -9.23 26.40 49.65
C ASN A 451 -10.68 26.46 49.17
N GLN A 452 -11.38 27.59 49.39
CA GLN A 452 -12.80 27.77 49.04
C GLN A 452 -13.10 27.36 47.58
N LYS A 453 -12.28 27.78 46.62
CA LYS A 453 -12.50 27.50 45.19
C LYS A 453 -12.58 25.99 44.92
N MET A 454 -11.63 25.24 45.48
CA MET A 454 -11.53 23.78 45.30
C MET A 454 -12.71 23.04 45.94
N VAL A 455 -13.18 23.50 47.11
CA VAL A 455 -14.36 22.92 47.78
C VAL A 455 -15.65 23.24 47.03
N VAL A 456 -15.81 24.47 46.50
CA VAL A 456 -16.96 24.86 45.68
C VAL A 456 -17.02 24.04 44.39
N GLU A 457 -15.90 23.94 43.66
CA GLU A 457 -15.81 23.16 42.42
C GLU A 457 -16.11 21.67 42.66
N ALA A 458 -15.64 21.09 43.77
CA ALA A 458 -15.94 19.70 44.13
C ALA A 458 -17.41 19.47 44.52
N LEU A 459 -18.04 20.42 45.23
CA LEU A 459 -19.48 20.36 45.55
C LEU A 459 -20.35 20.52 44.30
N GLU A 460 -19.99 21.40 43.37
CA GLU A 460 -20.71 21.59 42.10
C GLU A 460 -20.54 20.40 41.14
N ALA A 461 -19.49 19.59 41.31
CA ALA A 461 -19.19 18.41 40.50
C ALA A 461 -19.75 17.07 41.05
N MET A 462 -20.46 17.07 42.18
CA MET A 462 -21.03 15.84 42.76
C MET A 462 -22.05 15.16 41.82
N SER A 463 -22.07 13.83 41.82
CA SER A 463 -23.13 13.08 41.14
C SER A 463 -24.46 13.19 41.86
N GLU A 464 -25.57 12.97 41.15
CA GLU A 464 -26.93 12.99 41.73
C GLU A 464 -27.07 12.04 42.92
N LYS A 465 -26.37 10.89 42.91
CA LYS A 465 -26.39 9.92 44.01
C LYS A 465 -25.67 10.45 45.25
N GLU A 466 -24.44 10.95 45.09
CA GLU A 466 -23.64 11.51 46.18
C GLU A 466 -24.31 12.73 46.81
N ALA A 467 -24.94 13.57 45.99
CA ALA A 467 -25.64 14.76 46.47
C ALA A 467 -26.97 14.42 47.18
N LEU A 468 -27.68 13.35 46.79
CA LEU A 468 -28.82 12.83 47.54
C LEU A 468 -28.40 12.19 48.87
N GLU A 469 -27.30 11.43 48.88
CA GLU A 469 -26.70 10.86 50.10
C GLU A 469 -26.23 11.95 51.07
N MET A 470 -25.55 12.98 50.54
CA MET A 470 -25.15 14.18 51.29
C MET A 470 -26.36 14.91 51.86
N LYS A 471 -27.44 15.09 51.07
CA LYS A 471 -28.66 15.72 51.56
C LYS A 471 -29.25 14.95 52.74
N ALA A 472 -29.37 13.63 52.64
CA ALA A 472 -29.88 12.78 53.73
C ALA A 472 -28.96 12.82 54.98
N ALA A 473 -27.64 12.89 54.80
CA ALA A 473 -26.68 13.05 55.89
C ALA A 473 -26.82 14.42 56.59
N LEU A 474 -26.93 15.51 55.82
CA LEU A 474 -27.12 16.87 56.33
C LEU A 474 -28.49 17.08 56.99
N GLU A 475 -29.52 16.35 56.57
CA GLU A 475 -30.85 16.39 57.18
C GLU A 475 -30.94 15.57 58.49
N SER A 476 -30.18 14.46 58.60
CA SER A 476 -30.18 13.58 59.78
C SER A 476 -29.15 13.94 60.85
N LYS A 477 -27.96 14.44 60.46
CA LYS A 477 -26.83 14.73 61.37
C LYS A 477 -26.40 16.20 61.40
N GLY A 478 -26.86 17.03 60.46
CA GLY A 478 -26.50 18.46 60.36
C GLY A 478 -25.14 18.75 59.71
N GLU A 479 -24.24 17.76 59.70
CA GLU A 479 -22.92 17.78 59.07
C GLU A 479 -22.62 16.46 58.35
N THR A 480 -21.74 16.50 57.36
CA THR A 480 -21.22 15.31 56.67
C THR A 480 -19.75 15.49 56.30
N THR A 481 -19.03 14.39 56.22
CA THR A 481 -17.67 14.34 55.68
C THR A 481 -17.73 14.24 54.15
N PHE A 482 -17.02 15.11 53.44
CA PHE A 482 -16.94 15.11 51.98
C PHE A 482 -15.49 15.08 51.52
N LYS A 483 -15.15 14.16 50.62
CA LYS A 483 -13.79 14.00 50.12
C LYS A 483 -13.53 14.92 48.94
N VAL A 484 -12.65 15.90 49.11
CA VAL A 484 -12.27 16.80 48.01
C VAL A 484 -10.99 16.28 47.37
N CYS A 485 -11.15 15.55 46.25
CA CYS A 485 -10.03 14.88 45.55
C CYS A 485 -8.88 15.82 45.20
N THR A 486 -9.17 17.10 44.88
CA THR A 486 -8.15 18.12 44.56
C THR A 486 -7.36 18.60 45.78
N LEU A 487 -7.89 18.44 47.01
CA LEU A 487 -7.21 18.74 48.27
C LEU A 487 -6.56 17.51 48.91
N GLY A 488 -6.81 16.30 48.37
CA GLY A 488 -6.35 15.02 48.93
C GLY A 488 -6.98 14.61 50.27
N ASN A 489 -7.76 15.50 50.88
CA ASN A 489 -8.27 15.39 52.24
C ASN A 489 -9.81 15.44 52.30
N ASP A 490 -10.33 14.93 53.40
CA ASP A 490 -11.75 14.98 53.74
C ASP A 490 -12.07 16.29 54.49
N VAL A 491 -13.16 16.96 54.11
CA VAL A 491 -13.64 18.20 54.73
C VAL A 491 -15.03 18.03 55.33
N VAL A 492 -15.31 18.72 56.44
CA VAL A 492 -16.64 18.70 57.09
C VAL A 492 -17.53 19.78 56.46
N ILE A 493 -18.62 19.35 55.83
CA ILE A 493 -19.62 20.21 55.22
C ILE A 493 -20.85 20.26 56.14
N THR A 494 -21.30 21.48 56.46
CA THR A 494 -22.49 21.70 57.32
C THR A 494 -23.69 22.19 56.51
N LYS A 495 -24.90 22.06 57.07
CA LYS A 495 -26.15 22.49 56.42
C LYS A 495 -26.21 23.97 55.98
N LYS A 496 -25.35 24.84 56.52
CA LYS A 496 -25.22 26.25 56.08
C LYS A 496 -24.33 26.43 54.84
N MET A 497 -23.43 25.49 54.59
CA MET A 497 -22.41 25.58 53.54
C MET A 497 -22.91 25.13 52.17
N VAL A 498 -23.93 24.28 52.10
CA VAL A 498 -24.52 23.81 50.85
C VAL A 498 -26.03 23.64 50.99
N SER A 499 -26.78 24.17 50.02
CA SER A 499 -28.20 23.87 49.83
C SER A 499 -28.34 22.84 48.72
N ILE A 500 -29.07 21.74 48.98
CA ILE A 500 -29.34 20.70 47.99
C ILE A 500 -30.85 20.56 47.83
N SER A 501 -31.35 20.93 46.66
CA SER A 501 -32.79 20.96 46.37
C SER A 501 -33.11 20.24 45.06
N MET A 502 -34.29 19.62 44.97
CA MET A 502 -34.85 19.21 43.67
C MET A 502 -35.60 20.41 43.10
N GLU A 503 -34.98 21.17 42.20
CA GLU A 503 -35.71 22.12 41.39
C GLU A 503 -36.29 21.40 40.16
N LYS A 504 -37.55 21.69 39.83
CA LYS A 504 -38.13 21.29 38.54
C LYS A 504 -37.63 22.18 37.39
N LYS A 505 -36.31 22.28 37.27
CA LYS A 505 -35.68 22.93 36.13
C LYS A 505 -35.77 21.96 34.95
N MET A 506 -36.81 22.14 34.13
CA MET A 506 -37.10 21.34 32.94
C MET A 506 -35.95 21.50 31.94
N GLU A 507 -34.90 20.70 32.09
CA GLU A 507 -33.78 20.71 31.17
C GLU A 507 -34.25 20.01 29.89
N HIS A 508 -34.52 20.80 28.85
CA HIS A 508 -35.01 20.29 27.55
C HIS A 508 -33.89 19.71 26.69
N GLN A 509 -32.63 20.02 26.99
CA GLN A 509 -31.47 19.59 26.23
C GLN A 509 -30.21 19.47 27.08
N ARG A 510 -29.40 18.45 26.79
CA ARG A 510 -28.02 18.31 27.27
C ARG A 510 -27.08 19.10 26.38
N VAL A 511 -26.11 19.77 27.00
CA VAL A 511 -24.96 20.37 26.29
C VAL A 511 -23.71 19.54 26.60
N PHE A 512 -22.93 19.20 25.58
CA PHE A 512 -21.68 18.45 25.73
C PHE A 512 -20.70 18.72 24.58
N THR A 513 -19.41 18.51 24.82
CA THR A 513 -18.39 18.48 23.74
C THR A 513 -18.38 17.10 23.09
N PRO A 514 -18.57 16.98 21.76
CA PRO A 514 -18.55 15.69 21.07
C PRO A 514 -17.22 14.93 21.18
N SER A 515 -17.28 13.59 21.10
CA SER A 515 -16.10 12.74 20.93
C SER A 515 -15.72 12.68 19.45
N VAL A 516 -14.43 12.71 19.14
CA VAL A 516 -13.88 12.72 17.79
C VAL A 516 -13.16 11.41 17.49
N ILE A 517 -13.55 10.75 16.40
CA ILE A 517 -12.73 9.74 15.74
C ILE A 517 -12.15 10.39 14.49
N GLU A 518 -10.83 10.47 14.35
CA GLU A 518 -10.17 11.20 13.26
C GLU A 518 -9.35 10.28 12.35
N PRO A 519 -9.85 9.90 11.16
CA PRO A 519 -9.07 9.16 10.15
C PRO A 519 -8.33 10.03 9.14
N SER A 520 -7.02 10.12 9.31
CA SER A 520 -6.06 10.65 8.34
C SER A 520 -5.74 9.61 7.25
N PHE A 521 -5.23 10.02 6.09
CA PHE A 521 -4.89 9.10 4.99
C PHE A 521 -3.57 9.54 4.35
N GLY A 522 -2.54 8.70 4.47
CA GLY A 522 -1.24 8.87 3.83
C GLY A 522 -1.29 8.54 2.33
N ILE A 523 -2.02 9.35 1.54
CA ILE A 523 -2.26 9.10 0.11
C ILE A 523 -0.97 8.82 -0.68
N GLY A 524 0.14 9.48 -0.34
CA GLY A 524 1.45 9.20 -0.95
C GLY A 524 1.96 7.78 -0.71
N ARG A 525 1.87 7.30 0.53
CA ARG A 525 2.28 5.93 0.93
C ARG A 525 1.34 4.87 0.35
N ILE A 526 0.02 5.12 0.39
CA ILE A 526 -1.00 4.28 -0.28
C ILE A 526 -0.67 4.10 -1.76
N ILE A 527 -0.33 5.18 -2.47
CA ILE A 527 0.05 5.14 -3.89
C ILE A 527 1.38 4.40 -4.10
N TYR A 528 2.35 4.55 -3.19
CA TYR A 528 3.62 3.79 -3.25
C TYR A 528 3.40 2.28 -3.08
N CYS A 529 2.65 1.86 -2.06
CA CYS A 529 2.31 0.45 -1.87
C CYS A 529 1.57 -0.12 -3.09
N LEU A 530 0.62 0.64 -3.63
CA LEU A 530 -0.09 0.31 -4.86
C LEU A 530 0.87 0.10 -6.04
N PHE A 531 1.90 0.94 -6.20
CA PHE A 531 2.91 0.72 -7.24
C PHE A 531 3.67 -0.58 -7.03
N GLU A 532 4.19 -0.86 -5.84
CA GLU A 532 4.98 -2.07 -5.59
C GLU A 532 4.15 -3.35 -5.76
N HIS A 533 2.94 -3.41 -5.23
CA HIS A 533 2.12 -4.64 -5.26
C HIS A 533 1.47 -4.89 -6.62
N SER A 534 1.26 -3.85 -7.41
CA SER A 534 0.85 -4.01 -8.80
C SER A 534 2.03 -4.30 -9.74
N PHE A 535 3.28 -4.11 -9.32
CA PHE A 535 4.45 -4.34 -10.16
C PHE A 535 4.74 -5.83 -10.32
N TYR A 536 4.90 -6.26 -11.57
CA TYR A 536 5.45 -7.58 -11.89
C TYR A 536 6.26 -7.54 -13.19
N THR A 537 7.16 -8.50 -13.34
CA THR A 537 7.91 -8.75 -14.57
C THR A 537 7.30 -9.92 -15.33
N ARG A 538 7.42 -9.91 -16.66
CA ARG A 538 7.05 -11.04 -17.51
C ARG A 538 8.08 -11.21 -18.65
N PRO A 539 8.37 -12.45 -19.08
CA PRO A 539 9.28 -12.68 -20.20
C PRO A 539 8.76 -12.03 -21.50
N SER A 540 9.67 -11.40 -22.24
CA SER A 540 9.44 -10.98 -23.62
C SER A 540 9.51 -12.17 -24.58
N LYS A 541 9.20 -11.94 -25.87
CA LYS A 541 9.37 -12.95 -26.93
C LYS A 541 10.83 -13.25 -27.25
N SER A 542 11.74 -12.34 -26.89
CA SER A 542 13.17 -12.62 -26.72
C SER A 542 13.39 -12.90 -25.23
N GLU A 543 13.85 -14.10 -24.88
CA GLU A 543 14.05 -14.54 -23.49
C GLU A 543 15.07 -13.67 -22.71
N GLU A 544 15.82 -12.84 -23.42
CA GLU A 544 16.79 -11.87 -22.91
C GLU A 544 16.18 -10.57 -22.34
N GLU A 545 14.91 -10.24 -22.62
CA GLU A 545 14.29 -8.96 -22.20
C GLU A 545 13.11 -9.21 -21.24
N GLN A 546 13.19 -8.65 -20.02
CA GLN A 546 12.09 -8.66 -19.05
C GLN A 546 11.20 -7.43 -19.25
N LEU A 547 9.89 -7.64 -19.39
CA LEU A 547 8.94 -6.54 -19.46
C LEU A 547 8.32 -6.26 -18.09
N ASN A 548 8.55 -5.05 -17.60
CA ASN A 548 7.92 -4.52 -16.40
C ASN A 548 6.47 -4.11 -16.69
N VAL A 549 5.53 -4.47 -15.82
CA VAL A 549 4.10 -4.20 -15.97
C VAL A 549 3.51 -3.75 -14.62
N PHE A 550 2.63 -2.75 -14.65
CA PHE A 550 1.82 -2.38 -13.47
C PHE A 550 0.39 -2.91 -13.60
N ARG A 551 0.02 -3.81 -12.71
CA ARG A 551 -1.29 -4.45 -12.57
C ARG A 551 -2.36 -3.56 -11.92
N PHE A 552 -2.44 -2.28 -12.29
CA PHE A 552 -3.51 -1.40 -11.78
C PHE A 552 -4.89 -1.95 -12.20
N PRO A 553 -5.94 -1.85 -11.37
CA PRO A 553 -7.27 -2.20 -11.82
C PRO A 553 -7.81 -1.04 -12.65
N PRO A 554 -8.90 -1.27 -13.40
CA PRO A 554 -9.52 -0.22 -14.17
C PRO A 554 -9.89 1.04 -13.37
N LEU A 555 -10.33 0.91 -12.11
CA LEU A 555 -10.69 2.05 -11.26
C LEU A 555 -9.55 3.06 -11.04
N VAL A 556 -8.34 2.63 -10.63
CA VAL A 556 -7.23 3.55 -10.32
C VAL A 556 -6.16 3.68 -11.41
N ALA A 557 -6.17 2.81 -12.44
CA ALA A 557 -5.23 2.89 -13.56
C ALA A 557 -5.17 4.30 -14.19
N PRO A 558 -3.96 4.84 -14.48
CA PRO A 558 -3.80 6.23 -14.91
C PRO A 558 -4.55 6.53 -16.20
N ILE A 559 -4.61 5.55 -17.09
CA ILE A 559 -5.26 5.64 -18.39
C ILE A 559 -6.08 4.35 -18.50
N LYS A 560 -7.36 4.47 -18.88
CA LYS A 560 -8.28 3.33 -18.93
C LYS A 560 -8.13 2.53 -20.21
N CYS A 561 -7.89 3.22 -21.32
CA CYS A 561 -7.84 2.62 -22.65
C CYS A 561 -6.71 3.21 -23.50
N THR A 562 -6.12 2.42 -24.38
CA THR A 562 -5.31 2.93 -25.51
C THR A 562 -5.94 2.51 -26.83
N VAL A 563 -5.80 3.33 -27.87
CA VAL A 563 -6.34 3.06 -29.21
C VAL A 563 -5.20 3.02 -30.21
N PHE A 564 -5.07 1.91 -30.91
CA PHE A 564 -3.98 1.62 -31.84
C PHE A 564 -4.52 1.30 -33.24
N PRO A 565 -4.20 2.08 -34.30
CA PRO A 565 -4.30 1.58 -35.67
C PRO A 565 -3.28 0.46 -35.86
N LEU A 566 -3.69 -0.74 -36.31
CA LEU A 566 -2.81 -1.90 -36.44
C LEU A 566 -1.64 -1.62 -37.40
N VAL A 567 -1.97 -1.06 -38.55
CA VAL A 567 -1.06 -0.53 -39.57
C VAL A 567 -1.33 0.95 -39.78
N LYS A 568 -0.34 1.69 -40.29
CA LYS A 568 -0.50 3.10 -40.64
C LYS A 568 -1.34 3.22 -41.91
N ASN A 569 -2.65 3.37 -41.75
CA ASN A 569 -3.65 3.60 -42.80
C ASN A 569 -4.54 4.76 -42.35
N GLN A 570 -4.83 5.70 -43.24
CA GLN A 570 -5.69 6.85 -42.98
C GLN A 570 -7.09 6.41 -42.48
N GLU A 571 -7.66 5.35 -43.05
CA GLU A 571 -8.97 4.84 -42.64
C GLU A 571 -8.97 4.31 -41.20
N PHE A 572 -7.87 3.66 -40.78
CA PHE A 572 -7.72 3.15 -39.41
C PHE A 572 -7.35 4.27 -38.43
N ASP A 573 -6.60 5.28 -38.86
CA ASP A 573 -6.34 6.50 -38.09
C ASP A 573 -7.65 7.28 -37.86
N ASP A 574 -8.54 7.34 -38.84
CA ASP A 574 -9.84 8.02 -38.72
C ASP A 574 -10.85 7.21 -37.88
N ALA A 575 -10.92 5.89 -38.04
CA ALA A 575 -11.68 5.02 -37.14
C ALA A 575 -11.16 5.11 -35.68
N ALA A 576 -9.85 5.18 -35.47
CA ALA A 576 -9.25 5.40 -34.15
C ALA A 576 -9.66 6.76 -33.53
N LYS A 577 -9.79 7.82 -34.33
CA LYS A 577 -10.31 9.13 -33.87
C LYS A 577 -11.80 9.05 -33.50
N VAL A 578 -12.62 8.31 -34.26
CA VAL A 578 -14.04 8.09 -33.92
C VAL A 578 -14.17 7.40 -32.56
N ILE A 579 -13.43 6.32 -32.33
CA ILE A 579 -13.40 5.60 -31.05
C ILE A 579 -12.93 6.53 -29.92
N ALA A 580 -11.84 7.27 -30.12
CA ALA A 580 -11.33 8.22 -29.13
C ALA A 580 -12.34 9.33 -28.78
N LYS A 581 -13.10 9.82 -29.76
CA LYS A 581 -14.20 10.75 -29.52
C LYS A 581 -15.31 10.12 -28.67
N ALA A 582 -15.72 8.89 -28.99
CA ALA A 582 -16.71 8.15 -28.19
C ALA A 582 -16.22 7.89 -26.75
N LEU A 583 -14.96 7.50 -26.56
CA LEU A 583 -14.32 7.35 -25.24
C LEU A 583 -14.29 8.70 -24.48
N THR A 584 -14.00 9.81 -25.15
CA THR A 584 -14.08 11.16 -24.56
C THR A 584 -15.49 11.48 -24.07
N THR A 585 -16.51 11.25 -24.91
CA THR A 585 -17.91 11.49 -24.56
C THR A 585 -18.38 10.60 -23.40
N ALA A 586 -17.84 9.40 -23.28
CA ALA A 586 -18.09 8.50 -22.14
C ALA A 586 -17.27 8.83 -20.87
N ALA A 587 -16.49 9.92 -20.87
CA ALA A 587 -15.56 10.33 -19.81
C ALA A 587 -14.42 9.33 -19.51
N ILE A 588 -14.06 8.48 -20.48
CA ILE A 588 -13.03 7.44 -20.33
C ILE A 588 -11.66 8.02 -20.72
N SER A 589 -10.71 8.02 -19.76
CA SER A 589 -9.36 8.50 -20.02
C SER A 589 -8.60 7.54 -20.94
N HIS A 590 -8.09 8.06 -22.06
CA HIS A 590 -7.44 7.25 -23.08
C HIS A 590 -6.21 7.92 -23.71
N ILE A 591 -5.50 7.17 -24.55
CA ILE A 591 -4.44 7.64 -25.47
C ILE A 591 -4.69 7.05 -26.86
N ILE A 592 -4.46 7.83 -27.91
CA ILE A 592 -4.27 7.31 -29.28
C ILE A 592 -2.77 7.21 -29.55
N ASP A 593 -2.30 6.07 -30.03
CA ASP A 593 -0.90 5.88 -30.45
C ASP A 593 -0.84 5.36 -31.89
N THR A 594 -0.73 6.34 -32.81
CA THR A 594 -0.56 6.15 -34.26
C THR A 594 0.92 6.00 -34.68
N THR A 595 1.83 5.76 -33.73
CA THR A 595 3.26 5.62 -34.07
C THR A 595 3.52 4.36 -34.90
N ALA A 596 4.45 4.46 -35.85
CA ALA A 596 4.78 3.38 -36.80
C ALA A 596 5.60 2.22 -36.18
N ILE A 597 5.59 2.05 -34.86
CA ILE A 597 6.21 0.91 -34.19
C ILE A 597 5.27 -0.30 -34.13
N SER A 598 5.86 -1.50 -34.08
CA SER A 598 5.11 -2.75 -34.03
C SER A 598 4.10 -2.78 -32.87
N ILE A 599 2.94 -3.39 -33.11
CA ILE A 599 1.84 -3.43 -32.12
C ILE A 599 2.29 -4.05 -30.78
N GLY A 600 3.20 -5.04 -30.81
CA GLY A 600 3.81 -5.60 -29.61
C GLY A 600 4.63 -4.60 -28.79
N ARG A 601 5.35 -3.67 -29.44
CA ARG A 601 6.06 -2.57 -28.75
C ARG A 601 5.11 -1.50 -28.22
N ARG A 602 3.96 -1.29 -28.87
CA ARG A 602 2.90 -0.39 -28.37
C ARG A 602 2.23 -0.98 -27.12
N TYR A 603 1.81 -2.25 -27.16
CA TYR A 603 1.35 -2.99 -25.99
C TYR A 603 2.38 -2.99 -24.85
N ALA A 604 3.66 -3.23 -25.15
CA ALA A 604 4.72 -3.17 -24.14
C ALA A 604 4.76 -1.82 -23.41
N ARG A 605 4.73 -0.71 -24.16
CA ARG A 605 4.75 0.65 -23.59
C ARG A 605 3.53 0.98 -22.73
N THR A 606 2.36 0.46 -23.08
CA THR A 606 1.10 0.73 -22.36
C THR A 606 0.93 -0.15 -21.12
N ASP A 607 1.33 -1.40 -21.20
CA ASP A 607 1.34 -2.33 -20.06
C ASP A 607 2.34 -1.84 -18.99
N GLU A 608 3.47 -1.27 -19.41
CA GLU A 608 4.53 -0.69 -18.56
C GLU A 608 4.13 0.62 -17.84
N ILE A 609 3.00 1.24 -18.23
CA ILE A 609 2.33 2.30 -17.46
C ILE A 609 0.99 1.84 -16.87
N GLY A 610 0.69 0.54 -16.98
CA GLY A 610 -0.46 -0.12 -16.40
C GLY A 610 -1.82 0.24 -17.02
N VAL A 611 -1.90 0.57 -18.31
CA VAL A 611 -3.19 0.69 -19.01
C VAL A 611 -3.86 -0.70 -19.04
N PRO A 612 -5.10 -0.86 -18.55
CA PRO A 612 -5.74 -2.18 -18.42
C PRO A 612 -6.30 -2.69 -19.75
N PHE A 613 -6.76 -1.78 -20.64
CA PHE A 613 -7.37 -2.14 -21.91
C PHE A 613 -6.70 -1.47 -23.10
N ALA A 614 -6.57 -2.19 -24.21
CA ALA A 614 -6.05 -1.66 -25.45
C ALA A 614 -6.92 -2.07 -26.64
N VAL A 615 -7.46 -1.08 -27.34
CA VAL A 615 -8.25 -1.24 -28.55
C VAL A 615 -7.32 -1.25 -29.76
N THR A 616 -7.38 -2.29 -30.59
CA THR A 616 -6.66 -2.33 -31.87
C THR A 616 -7.63 -2.28 -33.05
N VAL A 617 -7.40 -1.31 -33.93
CA VAL A 617 -8.18 -1.03 -35.13
C VAL A 617 -7.49 -1.70 -36.32
N ASP A 618 -8.06 -2.80 -36.78
CA ASP A 618 -7.65 -3.56 -37.96
C ASP A 618 -8.72 -3.58 -39.08
N SER A 619 -9.87 -2.97 -38.81
CA SER A 619 -11.05 -2.86 -39.64
C SER A 619 -11.83 -1.61 -39.24
N THR A 620 -12.68 -1.11 -40.13
CA THR A 620 -13.52 0.08 -39.91
C THR A 620 -14.85 -0.24 -39.22
N THR A 621 -15.28 -1.51 -39.19
CA THR A 621 -16.58 -1.94 -38.62
C THR A 621 -16.47 -2.57 -37.23
N SER A 622 -15.31 -3.17 -36.92
CA SER A 622 -15.06 -3.87 -35.67
C SER A 622 -13.60 -3.74 -35.25
N VAL A 623 -13.34 -3.83 -33.96
CA VAL A 623 -12.00 -3.69 -33.36
C VAL A 623 -11.73 -4.82 -32.36
N THR A 624 -10.48 -5.06 -31.99
CA THR A 624 -10.19 -5.93 -30.84
C THR A 624 -10.04 -5.10 -29.58
N ILE A 625 -10.53 -5.61 -28.46
CA ILE A 625 -10.19 -5.11 -27.12
C ILE A 625 -9.28 -6.16 -26.49
N ARG A 626 -8.08 -5.75 -26.10
CA ARG A 626 -7.10 -6.55 -25.35
C ARG A 626 -7.14 -6.20 -23.87
N GLU A 627 -7.08 -7.20 -23.01
CA GLU A 627 -6.81 -7.05 -21.57
C GLU A 627 -5.30 -7.21 -21.27
N ARG A 628 -4.78 -6.39 -20.34
CA ARG A 628 -3.35 -6.26 -20.06
C ARG A 628 -2.72 -7.54 -19.50
N ASP A 629 -3.37 -8.15 -18.51
CA ASP A 629 -2.80 -9.18 -17.63
C ASP A 629 -2.75 -10.54 -18.33
N SER A 630 -3.91 -11.02 -18.79
CA SER A 630 -4.11 -12.25 -19.55
C SER A 630 -3.52 -12.17 -20.96
N LYS A 631 -3.46 -10.95 -21.53
CA LYS A 631 -3.18 -10.66 -22.95
C LYS A 631 -4.26 -11.16 -23.91
N GLU A 632 -5.38 -11.68 -23.40
CA GLU A 632 -6.52 -12.11 -24.20
C GLU A 632 -7.14 -10.95 -24.97
N GLN A 633 -7.83 -11.29 -26.06
CA GLN A 633 -8.49 -10.32 -26.93
C GLN A 633 -9.89 -10.81 -27.31
N ILE A 634 -10.84 -9.89 -27.32
CA ILE A 634 -12.18 -10.08 -27.86
C ILE A 634 -12.39 -9.17 -29.07
N ARG A 635 -13.31 -9.53 -29.99
CA ARG A 635 -13.76 -8.68 -31.09
C ARG A 635 -15.09 -8.01 -30.71
N VAL A 636 -15.17 -6.69 -30.91
CA VAL A 636 -16.33 -5.85 -30.56
C VAL A 636 -16.66 -4.93 -31.74
N GLY A 637 -17.95 -4.62 -31.95
CA GLY A 637 -18.37 -3.63 -32.95
C GLY A 637 -17.87 -2.22 -32.58
N ILE A 638 -17.51 -1.39 -33.56
CA ILE A 638 -16.85 -0.09 -33.29
C ILE A 638 -17.68 0.83 -32.36
N ASP A 639 -19.01 0.78 -32.47
CA ASP A 639 -19.93 1.59 -31.68
C ASP A 639 -20.10 1.10 -30.22
N GLU A 640 -19.87 -0.20 -29.97
CA GLU A 640 -20.02 -0.80 -28.62
C GLU A 640 -18.77 -0.57 -27.74
N VAL A 641 -17.62 -0.22 -28.33
CA VAL A 641 -16.32 -0.12 -27.65
C VAL A 641 -16.38 0.75 -26.41
N ALA A 642 -16.98 1.95 -26.52
CA ALA A 642 -17.07 2.87 -25.40
C ALA A 642 -17.93 2.32 -24.26
N SER A 643 -19.02 1.60 -24.56
CA SER A 643 -19.86 0.96 -23.55
C SER A 643 -19.14 -0.20 -22.85
N VAL A 644 -18.45 -1.05 -23.59
CA VAL A 644 -17.72 -2.21 -23.03
C VAL A 644 -16.57 -1.74 -22.14
N VAL A 645 -15.77 -0.79 -22.63
CA VAL A 645 -14.69 -0.21 -21.82
C VAL A 645 -15.27 0.49 -20.59
N LYS A 646 -16.40 1.21 -20.70
CA LYS A 646 -17.05 1.84 -19.54
C LYS A 646 -17.40 0.83 -18.46
N GLN A 647 -18.14 -0.22 -18.80
CA GLN A 647 -18.57 -1.28 -17.88
C GLN A 647 -17.40 -1.93 -17.13
N LEU A 648 -16.32 -2.25 -17.86
CA LEU A 648 -15.08 -2.76 -17.28
C LEU A 648 -14.37 -1.74 -16.37
N THR A 649 -14.42 -0.45 -16.72
CA THR A 649 -13.73 0.61 -15.96
C THR A 649 -14.44 1.06 -14.70
N GLU A 650 -15.76 0.95 -14.68
CA GLU A 650 -16.63 1.27 -13.53
C GLU A 650 -16.88 0.03 -12.64
N GLY A 651 -16.35 -1.14 -13.00
CA GLY A 651 -16.52 -2.38 -12.24
C GLY A 651 -17.91 -3.03 -12.35
N GLN A 652 -18.72 -2.62 -13.34
CA GLN A 652 -20.04 -3.18 -13.62
C GLN A 652 -19.98 -4.56 -14.31
N SER A 653 -18.83 -4.91 -14.87
CA SER A 653 -18.56 -6.22 -15.47
C SER A 653 -17.08 -6.56 -15.32
N THR A 654 -16.78 -7.84 -15.17
CA THR A 654 -15.40 -8.35 -15.17
C THR A 654 -14.94 -8.69 -16.58
N TRP A 655 -13.64 -8.95 -16.74
CA TRP A 655 -13.11 -9.47 -18.01
C TRP A 655 -13.73 -10.82 -18.37
N ALA A 656 -14.04 -11.68 -17.39
CA ALA A 656 -14.67 -12.98 -17.64
C ALA A 656 -16.08 -12.84 -18.22
N ASP A 657 -16.89 -11.91 -17.69
CA ASP A 657 -18.24 -11.65 -18.19
C ASP A 657 -18.22 -11.12 -19.64
N VAL A 658 -17.26 -10.25 -19.92
CA VAL A 658 -17.06 -9.64 -21.24
C VAL A 658 -16.51 -10.65 -22.25
N SER A 659 -15.57 -11.51 -21.86
CA SER A 659 -15.05 -12.61 -22.69
C SER A 659 -16.05 -13.75 -22.90
N ALA A 660 -17.05 -13.91 -22.02
CA ALA A 660 -18.17 -14.81 -22.25
C ALA A 660 -19.21 -14.23 -23.24
N LYS A 661 -19.33 -12.89 -23.30
CA LYS A 661 -20.30 -12.20 -24.16
C LYS A 661 -19.81 -12.01 -25.61
N TYR A 662 -18.53 -11.69 -25.81
CA TYR A 662 -17.96 -11.33 -27.11
C TYR A 662 -17.02 -12.41 -27.66
N PRO A 663 -16.97 -12.61 -29.00
CA PRO A 663 -16.11 -13.64 -29.58
C PRO A 663 -14.62 -13.36 -29.34
N ALA A 664 -13.91 -14.37 -28.83
CA ALA A 664 -12.47 -14.34 -28.65
C ALA A 664 -11.74 -14.16 -29.99
N HIS A 665 -10.76 -13.26 -30.04
CA HIS A 665 -9.96 -13.02 -31.23
C HIS A 665 -8.84 -14.06 -31.36
N VAL A 666 -9.06 -15.04 -32.24
CA VAL A 666 -8.07 -16.06 -32.60
C VAL A 666 -7.17 -15.49 -33.71
N GLY A 667 -5.98 -15.01 -33.34
CA GLY A 667 -5.00 -14.51 -34.31
C GLY A 667 -4.49 -15.61 -35.26
N PRO A 668 -3.97 -15.27 -36.45
CA PRO A 668 -3.61 -16.25 -37.49
C PRO A 668 -2.49 -17.24 -37.11
N GLN A 669 -1.74 -16.99 -36.02
CA GLN A 669 -0.80 -17.99 -35.48
C GLN A 669 -1.50 -19.16 -34.78
N ALA A 670 -2.68 -18.95 -34.18
CA ALA A 670 -3.39 -19.98 -33.46
C ALA A 670 -4.12 -20.97 -34.39
N LEU A 671 -4.57 -20.54 -35.59
CA LEU A 671 -5.06 -21.47 -36.60
C LEU A 671 -3.94 -22.44 -37.03
N ARG A 672 -2.73 -21.94 -37.31
CA ARG A 672 -1.59 -22.79 -37.71
C ARG A 672 -1.28 -23.84 -36.66
N HIS A 673 -1.16 -23.44 -35.39
CA HIS A 673 -0.84 -24.40 -34.34
C HIS A 673 -1.96 -25.44 -34.11
N ARG A 674 -3.22 -25.10 -34.40
CA ARG A 674 -4.35 -26.05 -34.36
C ARG A 674 -4.29 -27.04 -35.51
N THR A 675 -4.10 -26.56 -36.74
CA THR A 675 -3.91 -27.44 -37.91
C THR A 675 -2.66 -28.30 -37.78
N ASP A 676 -1.57 -27.80 -37.20
CA ASP A 676 -0.34 -28.56 -36.98
C ASP A 676 -0.53 -29.67 -35.92
N VAL A 677 -1.42 -29.47 -34.94
CA VAL A 677 -1.78 -30.50 -33.94
C VAL A 677 -2.78 -31.51 -34.51
N GLU A 678 -3.77 -31.07 -35.29
CA GLU A 678 -4.74 -31.94 -35.97
C GLU A 678 -4.02 -32.83 -37.00
N ASN A 679 -3.19 -32.26 -37.88
CA ASN A 679 -2.36 -33.02 -38.84
C ASN A 679 -1.39 -33.99 -38.15
N LYS A 680 -0.88 -33.64 -36.97
CA LYS A 680 0.04 -34.52 -36.21
C LYS A 680 -0.70 -35.67 -35.54
N ASN A 681 -1.90 -35.44 -35.03
CA ASN A 681 -2.76 -36.50 -34.50
C ASN A 681 -3.17 -37.47 -35.63
N GLU A 682 -3.55 -36.99 -36.82
CA GLU A 682 -3.84 -37.85 -37.97
C GLU A 682 -2.60 -38.65 -38.42
N ALA A 683 -1.41 -38.03 -38.42
CA ALA A 683 -0.16 -38.72 -38.74
C ALA A 683 0.21 -39.81 -37.71
N ASP A 684 -0.01 -39.54 -36.42
CA ASP A 684 0.22 -40.51 -35.34
C ASP A 684 -0.80 -41.66 -35.38
N GLU A 685 -2.08 -41.39 -35.71
CA GLU A 685 -3.09 -42.44 -35.93
C GLU A 685 -2.76 -43.30 -37.17
N MET A 686 -2.37 -42.69 -38.28
CA MET A 686 -1.89 -43.39 -39.48
C MET A 686 -0.66 -44.26 -39.17
N ALA A 687 0.29 -43.77 -38.36
CA ALA A 687 1.47 -44.52 -37.94
C ALA A 687 1.10 -45.72 -37.05
N VAL A 688 0.17 -45.55 -36.10
CA VAL A 688 -0.36 -46.65 -35.27
C VAL A 688 -1.10 -47.69 -36.13
N MET A 689 -1.86 -47.26 -37.13
CA MET A 689 -2.57 -48.15 -38.04
C MET A 689 -1.61 -48.93 -38.95
N ALA A 690 -0.61 -48.26 -39.53
CA ALA A 690 0.46 -48.89 -40.31
C ALA A 690 1.26 -49.90 -39.48
N LYS A 691 1.56 -49.58 -38.21
CA LYS A 691 2.24 -50.49 -37.29
C LYS A 691 1.40 -51.74 -36.99
N ARG A 692 0.09 -51.60 -36.73
CA ARG A 692 -0.83 -52.73 -36.54
C ARG A 692 -0.97 -53.61 -37.80
N VAL A 693 -0.92 -53.01 -39.00
CA VAL A 693 -0.91 -53.77 -40.26
C VAL A 693 0.41 -54.54 -40.41
N HIS A 694 1.55 -53.91 -40.13
CA HIS A 694 2.85 -54.57 -40.17
C HIS A 694 2.97 -55.72 -39.16
N GLU A 695 2.49 -55.53 -37.93
CA GLU A 695 2.41 -56.57 -36.89
C GLU A 695 1.50 -57.75 -37.29
N ARG A 696 0.38 -57.49 -37.99
CA ARG A 696 -0.49 -58.56 -38.53
C ARG A 696 0.09 -59.30 -39.74
N VAL A 697 0.90 -58.63 -40.57
CA VAL A 697 1.57 -59.25 -41.73
C VAL A 697 2.80 -60.06 -41.29
N THR A 698 3.46 -59.68 -40.19
CA THR A 698 4.60 -60.42 -39.64
C THR A 698 4.19 -61.58 -38.72
N ALA A 699 3.04 -61.49 -38.05
CA ALA A 699 2.43 -62.62 -37.34
C ALA A 699 1.76 -63.61 -38.31
N GLY A 700 2.57 -64.42 -39.00
CA GLY A 700 2.11 -65.35 -40.02
C GLY A 700 1.08 -66.37 -39.51
N VAL A 701 -0.19 -66.18 -39.88
CA VAL A 701 -1.28 -67.15 -39.67
C VAL A 701 -1.86 -67.55 -41.02
N ARG A 702 -1.73 -68.84 -41.37
CA ARG A 702 -2.44 -69.42 -42.52
C ARG A 702 -3.91 -69.65 -42.18
N ALA A 703 -4.80 -69.33 -43.12
CA ALA A 703 -6.15 -69.88 -43.19
C ALA A 703 -6.58 -70.02 -44.66
N GLU A 704 -7.15 -71.17 -45.00
CA GLU A 704 -7.65 -71.53 -46.34
C GLU A 704 -9.17 -71.19 -46.50
N PRO A 705 -9.76 -71.31 -47.71
CA PRO A 705 -10.92 -70.48 -48.08
C PRO A 705 -12.31 -71.14 -48.01
N ALA A 706 -13.32 -70.29 -48.27
CA ALA A 706 -14.69 -70.57 -48.75
C ALA A 706 -15.83 -70.80 -47.74
N ALA A 707 -16.83 -69.89 -47.73
CA ALA A 707 -18.24 -70.16 -48.10
C ALA A 707 -19.14 -68.90 -47.91
N ALA A 708 -20.16 -68.74 -48.77
CA ALA A 708 -21.29 -67.81 -48.58
C ALA A 708 -22.50 -68.62 -48.01
N ALA A 709 -23.65 -68.09 -47.54
CA ALA A 709 -24.32 -66.78 -47.65
C ALA A 709 -25.26 -66.56 -46.39
N PRO A 710 -26.49 -66.02 -46.47
CA PRO A 710 -26.82 -64.58 -46.34
C PRO A 710 -27.81 -64.21 -45.20
N GLY A 711 -27.94 -62.91 -44.88
CA GLY A 711 -29.00 -62.40 -44.00
C GLY A 711 -28.95 -60.90 -43.66
N GLN A 712 -29.81 -60.12 -44.32
CA GLN A 712 -30.71 -59.04 -43.83
C GLN A 712 -30.55 -58.54 -42.36
N LEU A 713 -30.70 -57.24 -42.00
CA LEU A 713 -31.32 -56.06 -42.65
C LEU A 713 -30.83 -54.74 -42.00
N CYS A 714 -30.81 -53.63 -42.77
CA CYS A 714 -30.98 -52.20 -42.37
C CYS A 714 -30.17 -51.57 -41.19
N ALA A 715 -29.74 -50.30 -41.24
CA ALA A 715 -29.79 -49.27 -42.30
C ALA A 715 -28.71 -48.19 -42.06
N ALA A 716 -28.17 -47.61 -43.13
CA ALA A 716 -27.43 -46.34 -43.11
C ALA A 716 -27.66 -45.60 -44.43
N ALA A 717 -28.04 -44.32 -44.37
CA ALA A 717 -28.34 -43.52 -45.54
C ALA A 717 -27.06 -42.96 -46.19
N ALA A 718 -27.04 -42.93 -47.53
CA ALA A 718 -25.91 -42.44 -48.32
C ALA A 718 -26.25 -41.14 -49.07
N TRP A 719 -25.31 -40.20 -49.07
CA TRP A 719 -25.15 -39.13 -50.07
C TRP A 719 -23.71 -39.28 -50.58
N ARG A 720 -23.47 -39.99 -51.69
CA ARG A 720 -23.56 -39.52 -53.09
C ARG A 720 -22.71 -38.29 -53.38
N GLY A 721 -21.69 -38.48 -54.22
CA GLY A 721 -21.06 -37.44 -55.02
C GLY A 721 -20.98 -37.87 -56.49
N THR A 722 -20.23 -37.10 -57.30
CA THR A 722 -19.92 -37.29 -58.75
C THR A 722 -21.05 -36.94 -59.74
N PRO A 723 -20.77 -36.70 -61.05
CA PRO A 723 -19.47 -36.70 -61.75
C PRO A 723 -19.16 -35.50 -62.71
N GLU A 724 -17.90 -35.51 -63.20
CA GLU A 724 -17.43 -35.14 -64.56
C GLU A 724 -17.46 -33.69 -65.11
N PHE A 725 -16.30 -33.24 -65.63
CA PHE A 725 -16.01 -33.28 -67.08
C PHE A 725 -14.50 -33.27 -67.39
N VAL A 726 -14.12 -33.81 -68.55
CA VAL A 726 -12.74 -33.95 -69.06
C VAL A 726 -12.52 -33.05 -70.28
N VAL A 727 -11.40 -32.31 -70.35
CA VAL A 727 -10.73 -31.91 -71.60
C VAL A 727 -9.21 -31.95 -71.38
N VAL A 728 -8.47 -32.25 -72.45
CA VAL A 728 -7.05 -32.62 -72.48
C VAL A 728 -6.19 -31.51 -73.14
N ASP A 729 -4.89 -31.54 -72.82
CA ASP A 729 -3.72 -31.13 -73.62
C ASP A 729 -2.90 -29.84 -73.38
N ASN A 730 -1.58 -30.06 -73.53
CA ASN A 730 -0.46 -29.16 -73.86
C ASN A 730 0.26 -28.29 -72.80
N CYS A 731 1.17 -28.96 -72.08
CA CYS A 731 2.64 -28.90 -72.25
C CYS A 731 3.48 -27.60 -72.06
N HIS A 732 4.59 -27.81 -71.31
CA HIS A 732 5.86 -27.05 -71.21
C HIS A 732 5.85 -25.67 -70.51
N ALA A 733 6.89 -25.26 -69.77
CA ALA A 733 8.00 -25.99 -69.11
C ALA A 733 8.77 -25.05 -68.14
N ALA A 734 9.44 -25.64 -67.14
CA ALA A 734 10.49 -25.05 -66.28
C ALA A 734 10.09 -23.87 -65.35
N GLY A 735 10.68 -23.71 -64.16
CA GLY A 735 11.67 -24.56 -63.47
C GLY A 735 12.07 -23.99 -62.10
N LEU A 736 12.48 -24.87 -61.19
CA LEU A 736 12.93 -24.63 -59.80
C LEU A 736 13.83 -23.38 -59.64
N ALA A 737 13.56 -22.45 -58.72
CA ALA A 737 13.80 -22.50 -57.26
C ALA A 737 15.27 -22.34 -56.81
N ARG A 738 15.54 -21.41 -55.88
CA ARG A 738 16.25 -21.67 -54.60
C ARG A 738 16.36 -20.45 -53.67
N ASP A 739 16.56 -20.75 -52.40
CA ASP A 739 16.42 -19.86 -51.23
C ASP A 739 17.59 -18.93 -50.92
N VAL A 740 17.25 -17.90 -50.15
CA VAL A 740 18.13 -16.98 -49.43
C VAL A 740 18.70 -17.64 -48.16
N LYS A 741 20.00 -17.47 -47.87
CA LYS A 741 20.49 -17.50 -46.47
C LYS A 741 21.71 -16.59 -46.23
N ALA A 742 21.64 -15.92 -45.09
CA ALA A 742 22.46 -14.82 -44.59
C ALA A 742 23.97 -15.09 -44.42
N TYR A 743 24.76 -14.02 -44.23
CA TYR A 743 25.57 -13.82 -43.01
C TYR A 743 25.98 -12.33 -42.81
N CYS A 744 26.21 -11.92 -41.56
CA CYS A 744 26.54 -10.54 -41.16
C CYS A 744 28.05 -10.29 -41.05
N ALA A 745 28.54 -9.09 -41.42
CA ALA A 745 29.77 -8.49 -40.85
C ALA A 745 29.81 -6.96 -41.01
N ARG A 746 30.60 -6.28 -40.17
CA ARG A 746 30.64 -4.81 -39.98
C ARG A 746 31.84 -4.19 -40.75
N GLY A 747 31.75 -2.91 -41.13
CA GLY A 747 32.90 -2.13 -41.61
C GLY A 747 32.58 -0.63 -41.73
N TRP A 748 33.34 0.23 -41.06
CA TRP A 748 33.07 1.68 -40.92
C TRP A 748 34.29 2.51 -41.36
N ASN A 749 34.03 3.76 -41.79
CA ASN A 749 34.93 4.91 -41.99
C ASN A 749 35.70 5.05 -43.33
N ARG A 750 35.54 6.24 -43.96
CA ARG A 750 36.52 7.35 -43.88
C ARG A 750 36.03 8.68 -44.50
N HIS A 751 36.70 9.77 -44.10
CA HIS A 751 36.70 11.15 -44.66
C HIS A 751 35.46 12.04 -44.36
N ARG A 752 35.60 13.36 -44.13
CA ARG A 752 36.77 14.24 -43.80
C ARG A 752 36.24 15.50 -43.06
N ALA A 753 37.11 16.25 -42.38
CA ALA A 753 36.75 17.44 -41.58
C ALA A 753 37.12 18.78 -42.25
N VAL A 754 36.63 19.92 -41.69
CA VAL A 754 37.40 21.13 -41.24
C VAL A 754 36.61 22.47 -41.33
N ALA A 755 36.68 23.27 -40.24
CA ALA A 755 36.52 24.75 -40.14
C ALA A 755 35.16 25.45 -40.44
N HIS A 756 34.85 26.67 -39.93
CA HIS A 756 35.10 27.39 -38.65
C HIS A 756 34.40 28.78 -38.70
N ARG A 757 33.80 29.27 -37.58
CA ARG A 757 33.71 30.68 -37.08
C ARG A 757 32.36 31.10 -36.46
N ARG A 758 32.44 32.17 -35.65
CA ARG A 758 31.49 32.67 -34.62
C ARG A 758 30.47 33.69 -35.14
N ALA A 759 29.32 33.81 -34.45
CA ALA A 759 28.63 35.08 -34.16
C ALA A 759 27.77 34.94 -32.87
N VAL A 760 27.29 36.05 -32.30
CA VAL A 760 26.72 36.17 -30.94
C VAL A 760 25.29 36.77 -30.97
N LEU A 761 24.44 36.38 -29.99
CA LEU A 761 23.18 36.93 -29.41
C LEU A 761 22.68 38.35 -29.84
N PRO A 762 21.37 38.70 -29.74
CA PRO A 762 20.48 38.37 -28.59
C PRO A 762 18.97 38.09 -28.85
N TYR A 763 18.22 37.92 -27.74
CA TYR A 763 16.76 37.73 -27.60
C TYR A 763 15.90 38.88 -28.16
N TYR A 764 14.67 38.58 -28.62
CA TYR A 764 13.39 39.11 -28.06
C TYR A 764 12.14 38.38 -28.62
N ASN A 765 11.03 38.41 -27.86
CA ASN A 765 9.72 37.80 -28.17
C ASN A 765 8.91 38.57 -29.24
N ALA A 766 8.15 37.86 -30.08
CA ALA A 766 6.74 38.16 -30.41
C ALA A 766 6.08 37.09 -31.32
N ASN A 767 4.76 36.94 -31.17
CA ASN A 767 3.92 36.03 -31.97
C ASN A 767 3.56 36.57 -33.37
N SER A 768 2.92 35.71 -34.17
CA SER A 768 2.11 36.03 -35.37
C SER A 768 2.81 36.68 -36.57
N LEU A 769 3.43 35.86 -37.44
CA LEU A 769 3.59 36.16 -38.88
C LEU A 769 3.94 34.95 -39.79
N LEU A 770 4.17 33.75 -39.24
CA LEU A 770 4.52 32.54 -40.00
C LEU A 770 3.36 31.87 -40.76
N GLY A 771 2.10 32.22 -40.46
CA GLY A 771 0.93 31.62 -41.12
C GLY A 771 0.63 32.15 -42.53
N ILE A 772 1.07 33.37 -42.86
CA ILE A 772 0.67 34.04 -44.12
C ILE A 772 1.65 33.73 -45.27
N ILE A 773 2.95 33.62 -44.96
CA ILE A 773 4.00 33.32 -45.97
C ILE A 773 3.86 31.88 -46.50
N TYR A 774 3.36 30.94 -45.69
CA TYR A 774 3.13 29.55 -46.12
C TYR A 774 1.87 29.36 -47.00
N SER A 775 0.95 30.34 -47.00
CA SER A 775 -0.26 30.31 -47.83
C SER A 775 0.03 30.76 -49.28
N ILE A 776 0.87 31.79 -49.45
CA ILE A 776 1.19 32.36 -50.77
C ILE A 776 2.06 31.40 -51.60
N LYS A 777 2.97 30.65 -50.97
CA LYS A 777 3.87 29.71 -51.68
C LYS A 777 3.16 28.46 -52.24
N ARG A 778 1.89 28.23 -51.89
CA ARG A 778 1.09 27.11 -52.42
C ARG A 778 0.14 27.51 -53.56
N ARG A 779 -0.08 28.80 -53.81
CA ARG A 779 -0.91 29.32 -54.93
C ARG A 779 -0.12 29.81 -56.16
N LEU A 780 1.21 29.66 -56.15
CA LEU A 780 2.10 29.97 -57.28
C LEU A 780 2.76 28.72 -57.88
N LEU A 781 2.18 27.54 -57.65
CA LEU A 781 2.62 26.23 -58.18
C LEU A 781 1.46 25.40 -58.77
N GLU A 782 0.30 26.03 -58.99
CA GLU A 782 -0.90 25.42 -59.59
C GLU A 782 -1.51 26.32 -60.69
N ASN A 783 -0.65 27.07 -61.41
CA ASN A 783 -0.91 27.76 -62.68
C ASN A 783 0.38 27.70 -63.52
#